data_AF-A0A218VDT4-F1
#
_entry.id   AF-A0A218VDT4-F1
#
_cell.length_a   1.000
_cell.length_b   1.000
_cell.length_c   1.000
_cell.angle_alpha   90.00
_cell.angle_beta   90.00
_cell.angle_gamma   90.00
#
_symmetry.space_group_name_H-M   'P 1'
#
loop_
_entity.id
_entity.type
_entity.pdbx_description
1 polymer ?
#
loop_
_entity_poly.entity_id
_entity_poly.type
_entity_poly.pdbx_seq_one_letter_code
_entity_poly.pdbx_strand_id
1 'polypeptide(L)'
;MAWLSHRQLTRSCLDLEAMSHSPGWAQTQATDIHVVSKLDHEGGSVQLPDSDINIHVPVGHVLPGEFQEVGLKAILNPPLSCNNELSSTVSPLIELTLSNLNTSEAIYLEVKVAAKVKNDPLSQVMSDIVCFFSLNKEGPFKKLENCYIYQDTIQVKLTDLSHVMYAVIAVQASKIQPPATNVWDYVHRTVSVGIYGPKYIHPSFTAVFTVFGHNYIPGKLTICDIKKGGKNMPPVVFQLWGKHTFLLEKPQDLNISLISCDPDFQVKKEDQSKNIKKEELKTGEMVRQQFLFSMLGCREMHVFVFLVQIKILKSSQVTQFHVTTPDPAPKLSGIINRPKRIQNRKEIKSAPWLLIPTIKYPKFQDKTLSVSTYGVALKTVLRQNKIDYLLEYFKGDTIALLGEDKVKAIGQTKMKEWYVGVLRRKIGLVHCKNIKVISKEQAMDTADSELTTRNLVEQIALPFKKLTYIYSVVLSTVSESVYDWRALAEVLGYSHMSLDDFNEAHIDKESERVAHVVKKMKQDCHANKKKRLFLYELIVALLKIDCQGLVARLTQDTIILTAAVKLGKSWRELAEKLARLTKQQIEAYEVPHHGKNGAVTLEMMWKPAYDFLYTWAAHYGDGYRDVLQDLQSALDKMKNPVTKQWRELTGALILVNCMEVLRASAFSKMEEE
;
A
#
# COMPACT_ATOMS: atom_id res chain seq x y z
N MET A 1 7.11 -27.82 30.49
CA MET A 1 5.88 -27.01 30.52
C MET A 1 6.16 -25.60 29.97
N ALA A 2 6.13 -25.39 28.64
CA ALA A 2 6.55 -24.12 28.02
C ALA A 2 5.68 -23.69 26.82
N TRP A 3 4.45 -24.20 26.70
CA TRP A 3 3.61 -24.02 25.50
C TRP A 3 2.47 -23.01 25.66
N LEU A 4 2.37 -22.34 26.82
CA LEU A 4 1.27 -21.42 27.17
C LEU A 4 1.66 -19.93 27.24
N SER A 5 2.96 -19.59 27.31
CA SER A 5 3.43 -18.20 27.45
C SER A 5 3.31 -17.36 26.17
N HIS A 6 3.51 -17.94 24.98
CA HIS A 6 3.48 -17.21 23.71
C HIS A 6 2.10 -16.64 23.29
N ARG A 7 1.04 -16.83 24.08
CA ARG A 7 -0.30 -16.25 23.83
C ARG A 7 -0.64 -15.00 24.65
N GLN A 8 0.30 -14.46 25.46
CA GLN A 8 0.02 -13.26 26.26
C GLN A 8 0.25 -11.92 25.50
N LEU A 9 1.14 -11.87 24.51
CA LEU A 9 1.57 -10.61 23.86
C LEU A 9 0.62 -10.00 22.81
N THR A 10 -0.62 -10.50 22.70
CA THR A 10 -1.71 -9.84 21.93
C THR A 10 -2.94 -9.57 22.79
N ARG A 11 -2.80 -9.56 24.12
CA ARG A 11 -3.82 -9.01 25.02
C ARG A 11 -3.61 -7.52 25.22
N SER A 12 -4.64 -6.75 24.86
CA SER A 12 -4.93 -5.38 25.33
C SER A 12 -3.75 -4.44 25.52
N CYS A 13 -3.52 -3.56 24.54
CA CYS A 13 -3.04 -2.20 24.83
C CYS A 13 -4.15 -1.42 25.54
N LEU A 14 -4.40 -1.76 26.80
CA LEU A 14 -5.11 -0.94 27.76
C LEU A 14 -4.07 -0.41 28.73
N ASP A 15 -3.50 0.74 28.37
CA ASP A 15 -3.07 1.72 29.34
C ASP A 15 -3.13 3.10 28.67
N LEU A 16 -4.13 3.90 29.03
CA LEU A 16 -4.46 5.15 28.32
C LEU A 16 -3.61 6.34 28.79
N GLU A 17 -3.00 6.26 29.98
CA GLU A 17 -2.22 7.37 30.55
C GLU A 17 -0.78 7.43 30.01
N ALA A 18 -0.26 6.32 29.47
CA ALA A 18 1.06 6.27 28.82
C ALA A 18 1.11 6.99 27.44
N MET A 19 -0.05 7.37 26.88
CA MET A 19 -0.17 8.04 25.56
C MET A 19 0.40 9.46 25.54
N SER A 20 0.62 10.09 26.71
CA SER A 20 1.20 11.43 26.84
C SER A 20 2.71 11.50 26.58
N HIS A 21 3.41 10.35 26.62
CA HIS A 21 4.87 10.28 26.62
C HIS A 21 5.50 9.44 25.49
N SER A 22 4.69 8.96 24.53
CA SER A 22 5.17 8.16 23.40
C SER A 22 4.59 8.63 22.06
N PRO A 23 5.41 9.12 21.10
CA PRO A 23 4.96 9.41 19.73
C PRO A 23 4.87 8.10 18.92
N GLY A 24 4.09 7.13 19.43
CA GLY A 24 4.04 5.75 18.96
C GLY A 24 3.20 5.48 17.70
N TRP A 25 3.09 6.45 16.79
CA TRP A 25 2.36 6.33 15.50
C TRP A 25 3.15 6.90 14.30
N ALA A 26 4.48 6.98 14.40
CA ALA A 26 5.33 7.24 13.24
C ALA A 26 5.37 6.00 12.33
N GLN A 27 4.54 6.01 11.27
CA GLN A 27 4.57 5.02 10.21
C GLN A 27 5.89 5.12 9.44
N THR A 28 6.81 4.18 9.63
CA THR A 28 7.98 3.97 8.76
C THR A 28 7.54 3.39 7.41
N GLN A 29 6.92 4.24 6.59
CA GLN A 29 6.65 3.92 5.19
C GLN A 29 7.83 4.37 4.33
N ALA A 30 8.20 3.55 3.34
CA ALA A 30 9.08 4.00 2.27
C ALA A 30 8.43 5.22 1.56
N THR A 31 9.16 6.33 1.49
CA THR A 31 8.71 7.58 0.85
C THR A 31 9.29 7.81 -0.53
N ASP A 32 10.32 7.06 -0.91
CA ASP A 32 10.90 7.13 -2.24
C ASP A 32 9.93 6.48 -3.24
N ILE A 33 9.22 7.32 -3.99
CA ILE A 33 8.40 6.88 -5.13
C ILE A 33 9.37 6.50 -6.25
N HIS A 34 9.77 5.23 -6.27
CA HIS A 34 10.45 4.57 -7.37
C HIS A 34 9.42 3.73 -8.12
N VAL A 35 9.19 4.05 -9.39
CA VAL A 35 8.36 3.24 -10.28
C VAL A 35 9.26 2.38 -11.15
N VAL A 36 8.97 1.09 -11.19
CA VAL A 36 9.61 0.13 -12.09
C VAL A 36 8.54 -0.40 -13.02
N SER A 37 8.81 -0.39 -14.32
CA SER A 37 7.97 -1.03 -15.33
C SER A 37 8.83 -1.92 -16.21
N LYS A 38 8.22 -2.97 -16.75
CA LYS A 38 8.87 -3.91 -17.67
C LYS A 38 8.14 -3.84 -19.01
N LEU A 39 8.85 -3.37 -20.03
CA LEU A 39 8.38 -3.22 -21.40
C LEU A 39 9.00 -4.32 -22.27
N ASP A 40 8.29 -4.74 -23.32
CA ASP A 40 8.82 -5.68 -24.32
C ASP A 40 9.14 -4.96 -25.64
N HIS A 41 9.32 -5.72 -26.72
CA HIS A 41 9.60 -5.19 -28.05
C HIS A 41 8.52 -4.25 -28.63
N GLU A 42 7.29 -4.23 -28.12
CA GLU A 42 6.26 -3.26 -28.50
C GLU A 42 6.54 -1.85 -27.94
N GLY A 43 7.55 -1.70 -27.07
CA GLY A 43 7.92 -0.43 -26.45
C GLY A 43 6.91 0.01 -25.38
N GLY A 44 6.77 1.32 -25.18
CA GLY A 44 5.78 1.91 -24.28
C GLY A 44 6.28 3.09 -23.47
N SER A 45 5.52 3.51 -22.47
CA SER A 45 5.86 4.66 -21.62
C SER A 45 5.73 4.38 -20.12
N VAL A 46 6.60 5.01 -19.34
CA VAL A 46 6.66 4.91 -17.88
C VAL A 46 6.55 6.32 -17.29
N GLN A 47 5.49 6.58 -16.53
CA GLN A 47 5.23 7.86 -15.89
C GLN A 47 5.46 7.78 -14.37
N LEU A 48 6.13 8.79 -13.81
CA LEU A 48 6.24 8.94 -12.36
C LEU A 48 4.89 9.47 -11.79
N PRO A 49 4.28 8.82 -10.78
CA PRO A 49 2.97 9.18 -10.25
C PRO A 49 2.87 10.63 -9.75
N ASP A 50 1.69 11.22 -9.93
CA ASP A 50 1.36 12.59 -9.53
C ASP A 50 2.32 13.66 -10.12
N SER A 51 2.96 13.35 -11.26
CA SER A 51 3.95 14.20 -11.93
C SER A 51 3.86 14.15 -13.45
N ASP A 52 4.37 15.21 -14.08
CA ASP A 52 4.54 15.33 -15.53
C ASP A 52 5.96 14.92 -15.97
N ILE A 53 6.43 13.76 -15.49
CA ILE A 53 7.73 13.16 -15.80
C ILE A 53 7.48 11.77 -16.41
N ASN A 54 7.79 11.63 -17.70
CA ASN A 54 7.56 10.42 -18.49
C ASN A 54 8.86 9.95 -19.14
N ILE A 55 8.98 8.64 -19.34
CA ILE A 55 10.01 8.03 -20.18
C ILE A 55 9.30 7.22 -21.27
N HIS A 56 9.68 7.43 -22.52
CA HIS A 56 9.15 6.72 -23.68
C HIS A 56 10.24 5.85 -24.30
N VAL A 57 9.95 4.56 -24.41
CA VAL A 57 10.79 3.55 -25.04
C VAL A 57 10.17 3.20 -26.40
N PRO A 58 10.91 3.35 -27.52
CA PRO A 58 10.35 3.13 -28.85
C PRO A 58 10.06 1.65 -29.14
N VAL A 59 9.20 1.41 -30.13
CA VAL A 59 8.92 0.07 -30.67
C VAL A 59 10.21 -0.51 -31.26
N GLY A 60 10.52 -1.77 -30.97
CA GLY A 60 11.73 -2.45 -31.46
C GLY A 60 13.02 -2.11 -30.70
N HIS A 61 12.95 -1.35 -29.60
CA HIS A 61 14.09 -1.00 -28.75
C HIS A 61 14.85 -2.23 -28.19
N VAL A 62 14.11 -3.31 -27.91
CA VAL A 62 14.63 -4.64 -27.53
C VAL A 62 14.13 -5.70 -28.51
N LEU A 63 14.86 -6.83 -28.61
CA LEU A 63 14.51 -7.94 -29.48
C LEU A 63 13.23 -8.66 -29.02
N PRO A 64 12.45 -9.28 -29.93
CA PRO A 64 11.28 -10.09 -29.56
C PRO A 64 11.66 -11.22 -28.59
N GLY A 65 11.03 -11.24 -27.41
CA GLY A 65 11.33 -12.18 -26.33
C GLY A 65 12.31 -11.65 -25.26
N GLU A 66 12.98 -10.54 -25.52
CA GLU A 66 13.67 -9.74 -24.49
C GLU A 66 12.76 -8.66 -23.91
N PHE A 67 13.20 -8.03 -22.82
CA PHE A 67 12.45 -7.01 -22.10
C PHE A 67 13.37 -5.91 -21.58
N GLN A 68 12.89 -4.68 -21.61
CA GLN A 68 13.49 -3.53 -20.94
C GLN A 68 12.77 -3.27 -19.61
N GLU A 69 13.45 -3.49 -18.49
CA GLU A 69 13.04 -2.93 -17.21
C GLU A 69 13.53 -1.48 -17.12
N VAL A 70 12.63 -0.58 -16.75
CA VAL A 70 12.85 0.86 -16.61
C VAL A 70 12.41 1.27 -15.21
N GLY A 71 13.37 1.68 -14.38
CA GLY A 71 13.13 2.30 -13.08
C GLY A 71 13.23 3.82 -13.18
N LEU A 72 12.31 4.53 -12.52
CA LEU A 72 12.20 5.99 -12.54
C LEU A 72 11.95 6.52 -11.13
N LYS A 73 12.78 7.48 -10.69
CA LYS A 73 12.71 8.10 -9.36
C LYS A 73 13.08 9.58 -9.43
N ALA A 74 12.30 10.44 -8.77
CA ALA A 74 12.64 11.85 -8.61
C ALA A 74 13.26 12.15 -7.24
N ILE A 75 14.44 12.77 -7.27
CA ILE A 75 15.21 13.24 -6.12
C ILE A 75 14.98 14.76 -6.01
N LEU A 76 14.41 15.18 -4.87
CA LEU A 76 13.85 16.53 -4.65
C LEU A 76 14.91 17.64 -4.56
N ASN A 77 16.12 17.31 -4.11
CA ASN A 77 17.22 18.27 -4.07
C ASN A 77 18.09 18.05 -5.32
N PRO A 78 18.16 19.02 -6.25
CA PRO A 78 19.09 18.97 -7.37
C PRO A 78 20.53 19.18 -6.90
N PRO A 79 21.54 18.73 -7.65
CA PRO A 79 22.95 18.97 -7.32
C PRO A 79 23.30 20.46 -7.32
N LEU A 80 24.01 20.92 -6.29
CA LEU A 80 24.47 22.30 -6.19
C LEU A 80 25.36 22.72 -7.38
N SER A 81 26.08 21.78 -7.99
CA SER A 81 26.90 22.02 -9.20
C SER A 81 26.11 22.53 -10.40
N CYS A 82 24.79 22.30 -10.45
CA CYS A 82 23.90 22.76 -11.52
C CYS A 82 23.26 24.14 -11.24
N ASN A 83 23.49 24.73 -10.06
CA ASN A 83 22.95 26.03 -9.64
C ASN A 83 24.08 27.03 -9.36
N ASN A 84 24.14 28.10 -10.16
CA ASN A 84 25.06 29.22 -10.02
C ASN A 84 24.42 30.50 -10.60
N GLU A 85 25.18 31.57 -10.83
CA GLU A 85 24.61 32.82 -11.38
C GLU A 85 24.07 32.64 -12.82
N LEU A 86 24.78 31.85 -13.63
CA LEU A 86 24.47 31.57 -15.04
C LEU A 86 23.52 30.38 -15.22
N SER A 87 23.35 29.50 -14.24
CA SER A 87 22.58 28.26 -14.36
C SER A 87 21.63 28.07 -13.19
N SER A 88 20.37 27.70 -13.43
CA SER A 88 19.47 27.34 -12.33
C SER A 88 18.51 26.20 -12.72
N THR A 89 18.47 25.17 -11.89
CA THR A 89 17.68 23.95 -12.11
C THR A 89 16.19 24.21 -11.98
N VAL A 90 15.38 23.61 -12.86
CA VAL A 90 13.92 23.81 -12.97
C VAL A 90 13.12 22.50 -13.02
N SER A 91 13.79 21.36 -12.90
CA SER A 91 13.23 20.03 -12.62
C SER A 91 13.81 19.47 -11.32
N PRO A 92 13.22 18.42 -10.71
CA PRO A 92 13.97 17.56 -9.79
C PRO A 92 15.14 16.88 -10.51
N LEU A 93 16.07 16.30 -9.73
CA LEU A 93 17.05 15.36 -10.27
C LEU A 93 16.36 14.01 -10.50
N ILE A 94 16.41 13.51 -11.72
CA ILE A 94 15.73 12.28 -12.15
C ILE A 94 16.77 11.16 -12.20
N GLU A 95 16.56 10.12 -11.40
CA GLU A 95 17.30 8.87 -11.43
C GLU A 95 16.54 7.87 -12.33
N LEU A 96 17.22 7.39 -13.36
CA LEU A 96 16.74 6.43 -14.35
C LEU A 96 17.59 5.17 -14.27
N THR A 97 16.96 4.01 -14.12
CA THR A 97 17.64 2.70 -14.12
C THR A 97 17.13 1.81 -15.26
N LEU A 98 18.05 1.05 -15.88
CA LEU A 98 17.77 0.23 -17.07
C LEU A 98 18.37 -1.18 -16.92
N SER A 99 17.59 -2.23 -17.23
CA SER A 99 18.10 -3.61 -17.17
C SER A 99 18.90 -4.05 -18.40
N ASN A 100 18.40 -3.76 -19.60
CA ASN A 100 19.05 -4.10 -20.86
C ASN A 100 19.77 -2.87 -21.43
N LEU A 101 20.90 -3.11 -22.10
CA LEU A 101 21.73 -2.11 -22.78
C LEU A 101 22.03 -2.52 -24.24
N ASN A 102 21.65 -3.74 -24.64
CA ASN A 102 21.79 -4.24 -26.02
C ASN A 102 20.61 -3.73 -26.87
N THR A 103 20.50 -2.40 -26.97
CA THR A 103 19.31 -1.72 -27.50
C THR A 103 19.58 -1.14 -28.89
N SER A 104 18.55 -1.14 -29.75
CA SER A 104 18.63 -0.65 -31.14
C SER A 104 18.49 0.88 -31.28
N GLU A 105 17.74 1.51 -30.38
CA GLU A 105 17.33 2.91 -30.47
C GLU A 105 17.43 3.65 -29.13
N ALA A 106 17.43 4.99 -29.19
CA ALA A 106 17.46 5.87 -28.02
C ALA A 106 16.14 5.92 -27.24
N ILE A 107 16.24 6.21 -25.94
CA ILE A 107 15.08 6.42 -25.05
C ILE A 107 14.78 7.92 -24.95
N TYR A 108 13.50 8.31 -24.82
CA TYR A 108 13.10 9.71 -24.70
C TYR A 108 12.61 10.03 -23.29
N LEU A 109 13.25 10.98 -22.62
CA LEU A 109 12.82 11.54 -21.33
C LEU A 109 12.00 12.81 -21.58
N GLU A 110 10.76 12.86 -21.10
CA GLU A 110 9.85 13.99 -21.22
C GLU A 110 9.53 14.57 -19.84
N VAL A 111 9.72 15.87 -19.66
CA VAL A 111 9.58 16.54 -18.35
C VAL A 111 8.96 17.92 -18.50
N LYS A 112 7.95 18.22 -17.69
CA LYS A 112 7.42 19.58 -17.55
C LYS A 112 8.24 20.43 -16.59
N VAL A 113 8.81 21.53 -17.06
CA VAL A 113 9.74 22.38 -16.32
C VAL A 113 9.06 23.55 -15.60
N ALA A 114 9.64 24.00 -14.49
CA ALA A 114 9.12 25.12 -13.69
C ALA A 114 9.53 26.51 -14.20
N ALA A 115 9.99 26.64 -15.45
CA ALA A 115 10.35 27.93 -16.04
C ALA A 115 10.11 27.97 -17.54
N LYS A 116 9.89 29.18 -18.05
CA LYS A 116 9.80 29.49 -19.47
C LYS A 116 10.69 30.68 -19.79
N VAL A 117 11.48 30.61 -20.87
CA VAL A 117 12.27 31.75 -21.35
C VAL A 117 11.34 32.90 -21.74
N LYS A 118 11.66 34.12 -21.32
CA LYS A 118 10.85 35.31 -21.65
C LYS A 118 10.87 35.53 -23.16
N ASN A 119 9.74 36.01 -23.70
CA ASN A 119 9.58 36.20 -25.15
C ASN A 119 10.36 37.41 -25.71
N ASP A 120 11.16 38.11 -24.91
CA ASP A 120 11.96 39.24 -25.38
C ASP A 120 13.24 38.75 -26.13
N PRO A 121 13.73 39.49 -27.14
CA PRO A 121 14.87 39.05 -27.94
C PRO A 121 16.17 38.83 -27.16
N LEU A 122 16.37 39.54 -26.04
CA LEU A 122 17.58 39.39 -25.22
C LEU A 122 17.55 38.04 -24.50
N SER A 123 16.45 37.73 -23.80
CA SER A 123 16.28 36.47 -23.07
C SER A 123 16.37 35.24 -23.97
N GLN A 124 15.78 35.29 -25.17
CA GLN A 124 15.82 34.21 -26.16
C GLN A 124 17.22 33.95 -26.74
N VAL A 125 18.09 34.97 -26.80
CA VAL A 125 19.49 34.83 -27.28
C VAL A 125 20.44 34.50 -26.13
N MET A 126 20.17 35.02 -24.93
CA MET A 126 21.07 34.91 -23.78
C MET A 126 20.82 33.65 -22.94
N SER A 127 19.63 33.03 -22.98
CA SER A 127 19.28 31.89 -22.14
C SER A 127 18.54 30.77 -22.86
N ASP A 128 18.83 29.53 -22.47
CA ASP A 128 18.33 28.30 -23.06
C ASP A 128 17.92 27.30 -21.95
N ILE A 129 17.00 26.37 -22.22
CA ILE A 129 16.59 25.33 -21.28
C ILE A 129 17.29 24.03 -21.67
N VAL A 130 18.23 23.60 -20.82
CA VAL A 130 19.19 22.54 -21.14
C VAL A 130 18.99 21.33 -20.23
N CYS A 131 19.16 20.12 -20.77
CA CYS A 131 19.27 18.93 -19.95
C CYS A 131 20.75 18.66 -19.60
N PHE A 132 21.02 18.52 -18.32
CA PHE A 132 22.29 18.06 -17.78
C PHE A 132 22.19 16.57 -17.43
N PHE A 133 23.21 15.80 -17.80
CA PHE A 133 23.25 14.34 -17.66
C PHE A 133 24.54 13.87 -16.98
N SER A 134 24.44 12.85 -16.12
CA SER A 134 25.58 12.19 -15.47
C SER A 134 25.30 10.71 -15.19
N LEU A 135 26.36 9.92 -15.07
CA LEU A 135 26.30 8.54 -14.57
C LEU A 135 26.38 8.47 -13.03
N ASN A 136 26.79 9.57 -12.39
CA ASN A 136 26.94 9.69 -10.95
C ASN A 136 25.98 10.76 -10.42
N LYS A 137 25.34 10.48 -9.27
CA LYS A 137 24.35 11.38 -8.65
C LYS A 137 24.86 12.81 -8.39
N GLU A 138 26.13 12.96 -8.04
CA GLU A 138 26.75 14.26 -7.70
C GLU A 138 27.49 14.90 -8.90
N GLY A 139 27.57 14.20 -10.03
CA GLY A 139 28.27 14.63 -11.23
C GLY A 139 29.61 13.92 -11.46
N PRO A 140 30.42 14.38 -12.44
CA PRO A 140 30.23 15.61 -13.24
C PRO A 140 29.05 15.50 -14.20
N PHE A 141 28.33 16.61 -14.37
CA PHE A 141 27.21 16.73 -15.31
C PHE A 141 27.69 17.30 -16.65
N LYS A 142 27.18 16.75 -17.76
CA LYS A 142 27.41 17.21 -19.14
C LYS A 142 26.11 17.75 -19.72
N LYS A 143 26.15 18.83 -20.52
CA LYS A 143 25.00 19.31 -21.29
C LYS A 143 24.70 18.31 -22.41
N LEU A 144 23.43 17.93 -22.59
CA LEU A 144 22.96 17.19 -23.76
C LEU A 144 22.49 18.17 -24.83
N GLU A 145 22.88 17.92 -26.08
CA GLU A 145 22.53 18.76 -27.25
C GLU A 145 21.17 18.37 -27.84
N ASN A 146 20.75 17.11 -27.71
CA ASN A 146 19.51 16.56 -28.27
C ASN A 146 18.28 16.84 -27.39
N CYS A 147 17.98 18.12 -27.17
CA CYS A 147 16.81 18.60 -26.43
C CYS A 147 15.80 19.26 -27.37
N TYR A 148 14.54 18.84 -27.32
CA TYR A 148 13.41 19.50 -27.98
C TYR A 148 12.51 20.14 -26.93
N ILE A 149 12.16 21.41 -27.08
CA ILE A 149 11.33 22.15 -26.13
C ILE A 149 9.99 22.49 -26.80
N TYR A 150 8.89 22.10 -26.15
CA TYR A 150 7.54 22.45 -26.56
C TYR A 150 6.77 23.04 -25.39
N GLN A 151 6.42 24.33 -25.49
CA GLN A 151 5.75 25.12 -24.46
C GLN A 151 6.51 25.19 -23.12
N ASP A 152 6.14 24.34 -22.16
CA ASP A 152 6.76 24.16 -20.84
C ASP A 152 7.23 22.72 -20.59
N THR A 153 7.27 21.90 -21.64
CA THR A 153 7.74 20.51 -21.62
C THR A 153 9.01 20.38 -22.47
N ILE A 154 10.03 19.73 -21.92
CA ILE A 154 11.26 19.36 -22.64
C ILE A 154 11.25 17.85 -22.88
N GLN A 155 11.58 17.46 -24.11
CA GLN A 155 11.84 16.07 -24.50
C GLN A 155 13.33 15.93 -24.83
N VAL A 156 13.98 14.95 -24.21
CA VAL A 156 15.44 14.73 -24.28
C VAL A 156 15.70 13.34 -24.83
N LYS A 157 16.48 13.24 -25.91
CA LYS A 157 16.87 11.96 -26.50
C LYS A 157 18.14 11.42 -25.80
N LEU A 158 18.01 10.32 -25.08
CA LEU A 158 19.08 9.65 -24.35
C LEU A 158 19.72 8.55 -25.23
N THR A 159 20.94 8.79 -25.69
CA THR A 159 21.74 7.85 -26.51
C THR A 159 22.71 7.03 -25.67
N ASP A 160 23.33 7.67 -24.67
CA ASP A 160 24.44 7.10 -23.88
C ASP A 160 23.88 6.29 -22.70
N LEU A 161 23.14 5.23 -23.04
CA LEU A 161 22.39 4.43 -22.06
C LEU A 161 23.31 3.66 -21.11
N SER A 162 22.93 3.62 -19.84
CA SER A 162 23.61 2.88 -18.78
C SER A 162 22.60 2.31 -17.77
N HIS A 163 23.04 1.39 -16.92
CA HIS A 163 22.18 0.81 -15.89
C HIS A 163 21.66 1.81 -14.86
N VAL A 164 22.36 2.93 -14.62
CA VAL A 164 21.95 4.01 -13.71
C VAL A 164 22.41 5.35 -14.27
N MET A 165 21.46 6.25 -14.48
CA MET A 165 21.67 7.57 -15.08
C MET A 165 20.94 8.64 -14.28
N TYR A 166 21.49 9.85 -14.30
CA TYR A 166 20.98 11.02 -13.59
C TYR A 166 20.78 12.17 -14.57
N ALA A 167 19.55 12.66 -14.68
CA ALA A 167 19.19 13.79 -15.54
C ALA A 167 18.59 14.93 -14.72
N VAL A 168 18.95 16.18 -15.00
CA VAL A 168 18.34 17.37 -14.40
C VAL A 168 18.26 18.47 -15.45
N ILE A 169 17.14 19.18 -15.50
CA ILE A 169 16.93 20.27 -16.45
C ILE A 169 17.14 21.60 -15.73
N ALA A 170 17.87 22.49 -16.39
CA ALA A 170 18.20 23.82 -15.91
C ALA A 170 18.03 24.86 -17.01
N VAL A 171 17.76 26.09 -16.60
CA VAL A 171 17.97 27.26 -17.47
C VAL A 171 19.44 27.60 -17.40
N GLN A 172 20.11 27.74 -18.55
CA GLN A 172 21.50 28.17 -18.65
C GLN A 172 21.61 29.45 -19.49
N ALA A 173 22.23 30.48 -18.94
CA ALA A 173 22.60 31.70 -19.64
C ALA A 173 24.03 31.60 -20.22
N SER A 174 24.21 32.08 -21.45
CA SER A 174 25.54 32.21 -22.08
C SER A 174 26.36 33.32 -21.43
N LYS A 175 25.70 34.44 -21.09
CA LYS A 175 26.29 35.56 -20.33
C LYS A 175 25.19 36.40 -19.65
N ILE A 176 25.45 36.87 -18.44
CA ILE A 176 24.64 37.92 -17.81
C ILE A 176 25.11 39.28 -18.32
N GLN A 177 24.18 40.09 -18.82
CA GLN A 177 24.43 41.47 -19.24
C GLN A 177 23.60 42.44 -18.38
N PRO A 178 24.18 43.56 -17.90
CA PRO A 178 23.41 44.59 -17.18
C PRO A 178 22.21 45.06 -18.03
N PRO A 179 21.02 45.25 -17.46
CA PRO A 179 20.71 45.31 -16.03
C PRO A 179 20.38 43.97 -15.36
N ALA A 180 20.48 42.84 -16.07
CA ALA A 180 20.31 41.53 -15.45
C ALA A 180 21.45 41.25 -14.45
N THR A 181 21.11 40.52 -13.40
CA THR A 181 22.02 40.13 -12.30
C THR A 181 22.05 38.63 -12.04
N ASN A 182 21.11 37.89 -12.61
CA ASN A 182 20.95 36.45 -12.42
C ASN A 182 20.22 35.86 -13.65
N VAL A 183 20.44 34.59 -13.98
CA VAL A 183 19.68 33.87 -15.02
C VAL A 183 18.15 33.95 -14.85
N TRP A 184 17.64 34.11 -13.62
CA TRP A 184 16.21 34.35 -13.35
C TRP A 184 15.67 35.61 -14.03
N ASP A 185 16.49 36.63 -14.28
CA ASP A 185 16.04 37.84 -14.99
C ASP A 185 15.60 37.56 -16.44
N TYR A 186 16.04 36.46 -17.05
CA TYR A 186 15.70 36.05 -18.43
C TYR A 186 14.51 35.06 -18.52
N VAL A 187 13.97 34.59 -17.38
CA VAL A 187 12.91 33.57 -17.37
C VAL A 187 11.71 33.95 -16.51
N HIS A 188 10.52 33.49 -16.92
CA HIS A 188 9.36 33.42 -16.05
C HIS A 188 9.44 32.11 -15.27
N ARG A 189 9.74 32.19 -13.97
CA ARG A 189 9.88 31.03 -13.10
C ARG A 189 8.68 30.83 -12.19
N THR A 190 8.11 29.64 -12.22
CA THR A 190 7.08 29.19 -11.29
C THR A 190 7.74 28.57 -10.07
N VAL A 191 7.28 28.96 -8.88
CA VAL A 191 7.69 28.34 -7.61
C VAL A 191 6.55 27.49 -7.09
N SER A 192 6.89 26.27 -6.71
CA SER A 192 5.97 25.27 -6.17
C SER A 192 6.04 25.24 -4.66
N VAL A 193 4.89 25.16 -4.01
CA VAL A 193 4.76 25.08 -2.55
C VAL A 193 3.90 23.87 -2.20
N GLY A 194 4.41 23.03 -1.30
CA GLY A 194 3.64 21.96 -0.66
C GLY A 194 3.55 22.22 0.83
N ILE A 195 2.35 22.08 1.39
CA ILE A 195 2.14 22.08 2.84
C ILE A 195 1.88 20.66 3.28
N TYR A 196 2.70 20.21 4.21
CA TYR A 196 2.72 18.85 4.71
C TYR A 196 2.33 18.85 6.19
N GLY A 197 1.65 17.80 6.65
CA GLY A 197 1.35 17.62 8.06
C GLY A 197 1.13 16.14 8.39
N PRO A 198 0.87 15.79 9.66
CA PRO A 198 0.56 14.41 10.02
C PRO A 198 -0.67 13.91 9.24
N LYS A 199 -0.82 12.59 9.13
CA LYS A 199 -2.01 11.96 8.52
C LYS A 199 -3.32 12.38 9.22
N TYR A 200 -3.25 12.66 10.52
CA TYR A 200 -4.37 13.09 11.34
C TYR A 200 -3.94 14.24 12.26
N ILE A 201 -4.83 15.21 12.50
CA ILE A 201 -4.57 16.31 13.44
C ILE A 201 -4.72 15.87 14.92
N HIS A 202 -4.01 16.57 15.80
CA HIS A 202 -3.87 16.31 17.23
C HIS A 202 -3.91 17.63 18.04
N PRO A 203 -4.03 17.62 19.39
CA PRO A 203 -4.02 18.84 20.21
C PRO A 203 -2.80 19.74 20.03
N SER A 204 -1.66 19.18 19.62
CA SER A 204 -0.55 19.93 19.06
C SER A 204 0.12 19.12 17.96
N PHE A 205 0.39 19.76 16.82
CA PHE A 205 1.03 19.13 15.66
C PHE A 205 1.89 20.14 14.88
N THR A 206 2.91 19.62 14.21
CA THR A 206 3.73 20.40 13.29
C THR A 206 3.16 20.30 11.88
N ALA A 207 2.85 21.44 11.26
CA ALA A 207 2.76 21.56 9.82
C ALA A 207 4.12 21.99 9.26
N VAL A 208 4.46 21.54 8.06
CA VAL A 208 5.71 21.86 7.38
C VAL A 208 5.39 22.46 6.02
N PHE A 209 5.68 23.74 5.89
CA PHE A 209 5.66 24.45 4.63
C PHE A 209 6.96 24.14 3.88
N THR A 210 6.84 23.76 2.62
CA THR A 210 7.98 23.34 1.80
C THR A 210 7.94 24.06 0.46
N VAL A 211 9.05 24.67 0.07
CA VAL A 211 9.25 25.30 -1.25
C VAL A 211 10.06 24.36 -2.13
N PHE A 212 9.64 24.20 -3.38
CA PHE A 212 10.33 23.43 -4.41
C PHE A 212 10.70 24.36 -5.57
N GLY A 213 11.93 24.26 -6.05
CA GLY A 213 12.39 24.98 -7.26
C GLY A 213 11.85 24.41 -8.58
N HIS A 214 10.97 23.39 -8.52
CA HIS A 214 10.50 22.59 -9.65
C HIS A 214 9.00 22.21 -9.52
N ASN A 215 8.38 21.71 -10.59
CA ASN A 215 6.94 21.39 -10.63
C ASN A 215 6.55 20.13 -9.82
N TYR A 216 7.47 19.19 -9.60
CA TYR A 216 7.16 17.97 -8.86
C TYR A 216 6.95 18.25 -7.36
N ILE A 217 5.83 17.80 -6.80
CA ILE A 217 5.48 17.93 -5.38
C ILE A 217 5.05 16.53 -4.89
N PRO A 218 5.87 15.83 -4.09
CA PRO A 218 5.57 14.45 -3.68
C PRO A 218 4.38 14.39 -2.73
N GLY A 219 3.55 13.35 -2.83
CA GLY A 219 2.38 13.17 -1.94
C GLY A 219 2.74 12.87 -0.47
N LYS A 220 3.99 12.49 -0.19
CA LYS A 220 4.54 12.21 1.15
C LYS A 220 5.95 12.79 1.27
N LEU A 221 6.32 13.24 2.46
CA LEU A 221 7.62 13.82 2.75
C LEU A 221 8.20 13.26 4.05
N THR A 222 9.37 12.62 3.98
CA THR A 222 10.11 12.23 5.19
C THR A 222 10.97 13.39 5.70
N ILE A 223 10.89 13.65 7.01
CA ILE A 223 11.76 14.62 7.69
C ILE A 223 12.52 13.90 8.80
N CYS A 224 13.84 13.84 8.64
CA CYS A 224 14.77 13.20 9.58
C CYS A 224 15.16 14.15 10.74
N ASP A 225 15.14 15.46 10.51
CA ASP A 225 15.78 16.46 11.37
C ASP A 225 14.85 17.19 12.34
N ILE A 226 13.79 16.52 12.85
CA ILE A 226 12.92 17.12 13.86
C ILE A 226 13.63 17.11 15.22
N LYS A 227 14.30 18.22 15.54
CA LYS A 227 14.92 18.44 16.85
C LYS A 227 13.84 18.89 17.85
N LYS A 228 13.46 18.01 18.78
CA LYS A 228 12.61 18.36 19.94
C LYS A 228 13.37 18.06 21.23
N GLY A 229 13.80 19.11 21.94
CA GLY A 229 14.53 18.98 23.21
C GLY A 229 15.94 18.37 23.09
N GLY A 230 16.68 18.70 22.03
CA GLY A 230 18.09 18.29 21.86
C GLY A 230 18.32 16.81 21.51
N LYS A 231 17.27 16.02 21.27
CA LYS A 231 17.36 14.62 20.82
C LYS A 231 16.91 14.50 19.36
N ASN A 232 17.60 13.65 18.60
CA ASN A 232 17.19 13.29 17.24
C ASN A 232 15.97 12.35 17.34
N MET A 233 14.87 12.75 16.71
CA MET A 233 13.66 11.92 16.60
C MET A 233 13.79 10.96 15.41
N PRO A 234 13.12 9.79 15.43
CA PRO A 234 13.02 8.94 14.24
C PRO A 234 12.35 9.71 13.08
N PRO A 235 12.68 9.40 11.81
CA PRO A 235 12.14 10.08 10.65
C PRO A 235 10.61 10.04 10.62
N VAL A 236 9.98 11.20 10.52
CA VAL A 236 8.52 11.33 10.47
C VAL A 236 8.07 11.54 9.02
N VAL A 237 7.12 10.70 8.58
CA VAL A 237 6.47 10.83 7.28
C VAL A 237 5.26 11.75 7.40
N PHE A 238 5.34 12.91 6.75
CA PHE A 238 4.22 13.84 6.60
C PHE A 238 3.50 13.60 5.27
N GLN A 239 2.21 13.93 5.22
CA GLN A 239 1.36 13.83 4.04
C GLN A 239 1.08 15.22 3.49
N LEU A 240 0.99 15.34 2.16
CA LEU A 240 0.63 16.60 1.50
C LEU A 240 -0.82 16.96 1.82
N TRP A 241 -1.03 18.12 2.43
CA TRP A 241 -2.34 18.69 2.76
C TRP A 241 -2.83 19.67 1.69
N GLY A 242 -1.91 20.40 1.07
CA GLY A 242 -2.22 21.34 0.01
C GLY A 242 -1.00 21.66 -0.84
N LYS A 243 -1.21 21.91 -2.13
CA LYS A 243 -0.18 22.38 -3.06
C LYS A 243 -0.63 23.66 -3.75
N HIS A 244 0.31 24.57 -3.99
CA HIS A 244 0.08 25.82 -4.70
C HIS A 244 1.31 26.16 -5.55
N THR A 245 1.09 26.85 -6.67
CA THR A 245 2.14 27.28 -7.60
C THR A 245 1.91 28.75 -7.94
N PHE A 246 2.97 29.56 -7.91
CA PHE A 246 2.89 30.98 -8.24
C PHE A 246 4.12 31.44 -9.03
N LEU A 247 3.97 32.50 -9.83
CA LEU A 247 5.07 33.11 -10.57
C LEU A 247 5.95 33.94 -9.62
N LEU A 248 7.26 33.73 -9.65
CA LEU A 248 8.24 34.53 -8.91
C LEU A 248 9.31 35.03 -9.88
N GLU A 249 9.19 36.29 -10.30
CA GLU A 249 10.05 36.84 -11.36
C GLU A 249 11.53 36.99 -10.99
N LYS A 250 11.83 37.13 -9.69
CA LYS A 250 13.20 37.33 -9.18
C LYS A 250 13.40 36.65 -7.82
N PRO A 251 14.59 36.11 -7.51
CA PRO A 251 14.88 35.52 -6.21
C PRO A 251 14.99 36.62 -5.15
N GLN A 252 14.08 36.60 -4.17
CA GLN A 252 13.92 37.62 -3.14
C GLN A 252 13.50 36.98 -1.81
N ASP A 253 13.69 37.70 -0.71
CA ASP A 253 13.32 37.19 0.62
C ASP A 253 11.79 37.10 0.76
N LEU A 254 11.31 35.90 1.14
CA LEU A 254 9.89 35.60 1.30
C LEU A 254 9.57 35.43 2.79
N ASN A 255 8.60 36.20 3.28
CA ASN A 255 8.02 36.02 4.60
C ASN A 255 6.74 35.19 4.49
N ILE A 256 6.71 34.06 5.18
CA ILE A 256 5.60 33.10 5.21
C ILE A 256 4.94 33.20 6.57
N SER A 257 3.66 33.53 6.57
CA SER A 257 2.82 33.51 7.78
C SER A 257 1.65 32.56 7.60
N LEU A 258 1.42 31.71 8.60
CA LEU A 258 0.23 30.86 8.68
C LEU A 258 -0.70 31.43 9.74
N ILE A 259 -1.93 31.71 9.32
CA ILE A 259 -2.98 32.31 10.13
C ILE A 259 -4.10 31.28 10.21
N SER A 260 -4.39 30.77 11.40
CA SER A 260 -5.61 29.96 11.59
C SER A 260 -6.82 30.83 11.29
N CYS A 261 -7.73 30.35 10.43
CA CYS A 261 -9.04 30.99 10.26
C CYS A 261 -10.01 30.58 11.39
N ASP A 262 -9.59 29.64 12.23
CA ASP A 262 -10.37 29.06 13.32
C ASP A 262 -9.88 29.56 14.68
N PRO A 263 -10.76 30.06 15.57
CA PRO A 263 -10.38 30.58 16.89
C PRO A 263 -9.93 29.48 17.87
N ASP A 264 -10.29 28.21 17.66
CA ASP A 264 -9.92 27.10 18.55
C ASP A 264 -8.49 26.62 18.28
N PHE A 265 -7.85 27.04 17.18
CA PHE A 265 -6.47 26.68 16.85
C PHE A 265 -5.56 27.91 16.70
N GLN A 266 -4.37 27.86 17.28
CA GLN A 266 -3.37 28.92 17.19
C GLN A 266 -1.99 28.37 16.79
N VAL A 267 -1.35 29.03 15.83
CA VAL A 267 0.09 28.89 15.56
C VAL A 267 0.84 29.62 16.67
N LYS A 268 1.81 28.94 17.31
CA LYS A 268 2.60 29.54 18.40
C LYS A 268 3.19 30.89 18.00
N LYS A 269 3.21 31.85 18.93
CA LYS A 269 3.69 33.23 18.68
C LYS A 269 5.10 33.29 18.07
N GLU A 270 6.00 32.38 18.46
CA GLU A 270 7.38 32.23 17.93
C GLU A 270 7.44 31.69 16.49
N ASP A 271 6.34 31.11 15.99
CA ASP A 271 6.24 30.48 14.68
C ASP A 271 5.30 31.23 13.72
N GLN A 272 4.66 32.34 14.12
CA GLN A 272 3.64 33.03 13.30
C GLN A 272 4.17 33.53 11.94
N SER A 273 5.47 33.83 11.85
CA SER A 273 6.14 34.18 10.61
C SER A 273 7.53 33.54 10.52
N LYS A 274 7.85 32.97 9.35
CA LYS A 274 9.19 32.45 9.02
C LYS A 274 9.67 33.10 7.72
N ASN A 275 10.93 33.50 7.70
CA ASN A 275 11.55 34.08 6.51
C ASN A 275 12.39 33.03 5.78
N ILE A 276 12.24 32.93 4.46
CA ILE A 276 13.17 32.24 3.56
C ILE A 276 14.01 33.31 2.86
N LYS A 277 15.33 33.16 2.90
CA LYS A 277 16.26 34.10 2.26
C LYS A 277 16.38 33.85 0.76
N LYS A 278 16.64 34.90 -0.01
CA LYS A 278 16.88 34.84 -1.46
C LYS A 278 17.96 33.83 -1.86
N GLU A 279 19.00 33.63 -1.03
CA GLU A 279 20.08 32.69 -1.30
C GLU A 279 19.62 31.22 -1.17
N GLU A 280 18.71 30.93 -0.23
CA GLU A 280 18.11 29.58 -0.08
C GLU A 280 17.19 29.23 -1.27
N LEU A 281 16.63 30.23 -1.96
CA LEU A 281 15.87 30.01 -3.20
C LEU A 281 16.76 29.82 -4.43
N LYS A 282 17.98 30.39 -4.43
CA LYS A 282 18.93 30.27 -5.55
C LYS A 282 19.61 28.90 -5.62
N THR A 283 19.78 28.19 -4.49
CA THR A 283 20.40 26.85 -4.48
C THR A 283 19.57 25.81 -5.25
N GLY A 284 18.28 26.10 -5.48
CA GLY A 284 17.33 25.16 -6.10
C GLY A 284 16.90 24.01 -5.17
N GLU A 285 17.43 23.95 -3.96
CA GLU A 285 17.09 22.92 -2.97
C GLU A 285 15.70 23.13 -2.36
N MET A 286 15.15 22.05 -1.80
CA MET A 286 13.85 22.05 -1.17
C MET A 286 13.91 22.67 0.25
N VAL A 287 13.57 23.96 0.36
CA VAL A 287 13.54 24.72 1.62
C VAL A 287 12.32 24.33 2.46
N ARG A 288 12.49 24.14 3.77
CA ARG A 288 11.46 23.65 4.70
C ARG A 288 11.31 24.60 5.89
N GLN A 289 10.09 24.96 6.23
CA GLN A 289 9.76 25.79 7.40
C GLN A 289 8.70 25.08 8.25
N GLN A 290 9.00 24.90 9.54
CA GLN A 290 8.13 24.21 10.48
C GLN A 290 7.26 25.21 11.27
N PHE A 291 5.98 24.88 11.41
CA PHE A 291 4.98 25.70 12.09
C PHE A 291 4.22 24.83 13.09
N LEU A 292 4.31 25.16 14.37
CA LEU A 292 3.65 24.40 15.43
C LEU A 292 2.25 24.97 15.71
N PHE A 293 1.23 24.16 15.41
CA PHE A 293 -0.15 24.41 15.81
C PHE A 293 -0.42 23.84 17.20
N SER A 294 -1.29 24.51 17.94
CA SER A 294 -1.82 24.10 19.23
C SER A 294 -3.29 24.50 19.34
N MET A 295 -4.14 23.61 19.86
CA MET A 295 -5.52 23.92 20.18
C MET A 295 -5.60 24.76 21.47
N LEU A 296 -6.51 25.73 21.48
CA LEU A 296 -6.81 26.60 22.62
C LEU A 296 -8.00 26.02 23.41
N GLY A 297 -7.74 25.60 24.65
CA GLY A 297 -8.75 25.03 25.54
C GLY A 297 -9.02 23.54 25.33
N CYS A 298 -10.05 23.02 25.99
CA CYS A 298 -10.38 21.59 26.03
C CYS A 298 -11.60 21.27 25.14
N ARG A 299 -11.53 21.67 23.87
CA ARG A 299 -12.61 21.50 22.88
C ARG A 299 -12.41 20.27 22.00
N GLU A 300 -13.41 19.93 21.21
CA GLU A 300 -13.37 18.78 20.33
C GLU A 300 -12.47 19.05 19.10
N MET A 301 -11.54 18.13 18.84
CA MET A 301 -10.76 18.11 17.58
C MET A 301 -11.68 18.07 16.35
N HIS A 302 -11.54 19.04 15.45
CA HIS A 302 -12.30 19.16 14.21
C HIS A 302 -11.41 19.63 13.05
N VAL A 303 -11.82 19.34 11.81
CA VAL A 303 -11.14 19.86 10.61
C VAL A 303 -11.31 21.36 10.56
N PHE A 304 -10.21 22.09 10.34
CA PHE A 304 -10.23 23.53 10.20
C PHE A 304 -9.45 23.99 8.96
N VAL A 305 -9.62 25.26 8.61
CA VAL A 305 -8.91 25.91 7.50
C VAL A 305 -7.94 26.93 8.06
N PHE A 306 -6.75 27.01 7.49
CA PHE A 306 -5.81 28.09 7.76
C PHE A 306 -5.39 28.78 6.46
N LEU A 307 -5.16 30.09 6.57
CA LEU A 307 -4.69 30.94 5.49
C LEU A 307 -3.16 30.96 5.50
N VAL A 308 -2.58 30.72 4.34
CA VAL A 308 -1.14 30.81 4.09
C VAL A 308 -0.92 32.09 3.33
N GLN A 309 -0.18 33.04 3.91
CA GLN A 309 0.19 34.28 3.23
C GLN A 309 1.69 34.29 2.97
N ILE A 310 2.07 34.49 1.70
CA ILE A 310 3.45 34.68 1.27
C ILE A 310 3.60 36.17 0.89
N LYS A 311 4.48 36.88 1.59
CA LYS A 311 4.70 38.33 1.44
C LYS A 311 6.16 38.61 1.13
N ILE A 312 6.41 39.65 0.34
CA ILE A 312 7.74 40.24 0.20
C ILE A 312 7.96 41.16 1.41
N LEU A 313 9.18 41.27 1.92
CA LEU A 313 9.52 42.21 3.02
C LEU A 313 9.07 43.66 2.75
N LYS A 314 8.97 44.05 1.47
CA LYS A 314 8.42 45.34 1.02
C LYS A 314 6.92 45.23 0.71
N SER A 315 6.13 45.02 1.76
CA SER A 315 4.66 45.18 1.92
C SER A 315 3.67 44.58 0.89
N SER A 316 4.13 44.08 -0.26
CA SER A 316 3.29 43.44 -1.27
C SER A 316 3.10 41.95 -0.99
N GLN A 317 1.85 41.52 -1.06
CA GLN A 317 1.46 40.12 -0.91
C GLN A 317 1.66 39.40 -2.25
N VAL A 318 2.45 38.34 -2.27
CA VAL A 318 2.76 37.56 -3.50
C VAL A 318 1.60 36.66 -3.84
N THR A 319 1.13 35.91 -2.86
CA THR A 319 -0.03 35.03 -2.98
C THR A 319 -0.61 34.75 -1.59
N GLN A 320 -1.88 34.33 -1.58
CA GLN A 320 -2.46 33.64 -0.44
C GLN A 320 -3.38 32.52 -0.91
N PHE A 321 -3.38 31.44 -0.14
CA PHE A 321 -4.25 30.30 -0.38
C PHE A 321 -4.67 29.69 0.96
N HIS A 322 -5.86 29.10 0.97
CA HIS A 322 -6.39 28.37 2.10
C HIS A 322 -5.95 26.91 2.02
N VAL A 323 -5.60 26.31 3.15
CA VAL A 323 -5.38 24.86 3.26
C VAL A 323 -6.27 24.31 4.36
N THR A 324 -6.99 23.25 4.02
CA THR A 324 -7.82 22.48 4.94
C THR A 324 -6.97 21.41 5.59
N THR A 325 -7.06 21.25 6.91
CA THR A 325 -6.41 20.14 7.62
C THR A 325 -7.05 18.79 7.26
N PRO A 326 -6.32 17.67 7.37
CA PRO A 326 -6.93 16.34 7.31
C PRO A 326 -7.82 16.09 8.52
N ASP A 327 -8.60 15.02 8.46
CA ASP A 327 -9.46 14.57 9.55
C ASP A 327 -8.68 14.43 10.88
N PRO A 328 -9.30 14.76 12.03
CA PRO A 328 -8.73 14.46 13.33
C PRO A 328 -8.55 12.97 13.54
N ALA A 329 -7.58 12.60 14.39
CA ALA A 329 -7.34 11.19 14.69
C ALA A 329 -8.63 10.56 15.22
N PRO A 330 -9.12 9.44 14.62
CA PRO A 330 -10.45 8.94 14.92
C PRO A 330 -10.56 8.59 16.41
N LYS A 331 -11.35 9.37 17.14
CA LYS A 331 -11.64 9.14 18.56
C LYS A 331 -12.24 7.73 18.70
N LEU A 332 -11.81 7.00 19.73
CA LEU A 332 -12.39 5.70 20.08
C LEU A 332 -13.76 5.83 20.79
N SER A 333 -14.36 7.01 20.78
CA SER A 333 -15.61 7.41 21.44
C SER A 333 -16.47 8.25 20.47
N GLY A 334 -17.70 7.82 20.15
CA GLY A 334 -18.59 8.50 19.21
C GLY A 334 -18.06 8.52 17.76
N ILE A 335 -18.58 7.81 16.75
CA ILE A 335 -19.96 7.90 16.23
C ILE A 335 -20.45 9.38 16.32
N ILE A 336 -20.88 10.10 15.26
CA ILE A 336 -21.57 9.68 14.01
C ILE A 336 -21.43 10.71 12.85
N ASN A 337 -21.53 10.23 11.59
CA ASN A 337 -22.09 10.89 10.38
C ASN A 337 -21.22 11.67 9.35
N ARG A 338 -21.65 11.56 8.08
CA ARG A 338 -20.92 11.76 6.79
C ARG A 338 -21.95 12.03 5.67
N PRO A 339 -21.65 12.61 4.46
CA PRO A 339 -21.00 11.82 3.38
C PRO A 339 -20.25 12.51 2.19
N LYS A 340 -19.26 11.76 1.67
CA LYS A 340 -18.90 11.49 0.24
C LYS A 340 -18.45 12.61 -0.74
N ARG A 341 -17.20 12.47 -1.21
CA ARG A 341 -16.72 12.03 -2.56
C ARG A 341 -15.18 11.88 -2.45
N ILE A 342 -14.48 10.75 -2.65
CA ILE A 342 -14.54 9.61 -3.59
C ILE A 342 -14.26 10.01 -5.05
N GLN A 343 -13.00 9.87 -5.44
CA GLN A 343 -12.36 9.59 -6.76
C GLN A 343 -10.87 9.97 -6.62
N ASN A 344 -9.84 9.27 -7.12
CA ASN A 344 -9.76 8.07 -7.95
C ASN A 344 -8.67 7.11 -7.42
N ARG A 345 -8.93 5.81 -7.42
CA ARG A 345 -7.91 4.75 -7.44
C ARG A 345 -8.26 3.85 -8.60
N LYS A 346 -7.36 3.68 -9.58
CA LYS A 346 -7.68 3.13 -10.90
C LYS A 346 -8.37 1.76 -10.79
N GLU A 347 -9.63 1.72 -11.20
CA GLU A 347 -10.42 0.49 -11.33
C GLU A 347 -9.96 -0.31 -12.54
N ILE A 348 -9.89 -1.64 -12.42
CA ILE A 348 -9.87 -2.51 -13.58
C ILE A 348 -11.31 -2.55 -14.12
N LYS A 349 -11.49 -1.97 -15.32
CA LYS A 349 -12.62 -2.12 -16.26
C LYS A 349 -13.91 -2.73 -15.67
N SER A 350 -14.74 -1.88 -15.07
CA SER A 350 -16.20 -2.07 -15.04
C SER A 350 -16.88 -0.83 -15.63
N ALA A 351 -18.12 -0.97 -16.09
CA ALA A 351 -18.80 -0.02 -16.98
C ALA A 351 -19.11 1.34 -16.31
N PRO A 352 -19.45 2.40 -17.11
CA PRO A 352 -19.61 3.76 -16.59
C PRO A 352 -20.61 3.90 -15.44
N TRP A 353 -20.23 4.73 -14.46
CA TRP A 353 -21.00 4.98 -13.25
C TRP A 353 -22.36 5.63 -13.54
N LEU A 354 -23.45 4.86 -13.41
CA LEU A 354 -24.82 5.37 -13.33
C LEU A 354 -25.55 4.65 -12.18
N LEU A 355 -26.05 5.45 -11.22
CA LEU A 355 -26.98 5.08 -10.14
C LEU A 355 -26.53 3.92 -9.23
N ILE A 356 -26.30 4.19 -7.94
CA ILE A 356 -26.11 3.14 -6.93
C ILE A 356 -27.38 2.28 -6.88
N PRO A 357 -27.36 1.01 -7.31
CA PRO A 357 -28.47 0.11 -7.05
C PRO A 357 -28.46 -0.21 -5.56
N THR A 358 -29.62 -0.46 -4.96
CA THR A 358 -29.66 -1.15 -3.66
C THR A 358 -28.99 -2.50 -3.80
N ILE A 359 -27.76 -2.63 -3.31
CA ILE A 359 -26.96 -3.85 -3.39
C ILE A 359 -27.64 -4.91 -2.51
N LYS A 360 -28.51 -5.73 -3.13
CA LYS A 360 -29.08 -6.91 -2.49
C LYS A 360 -28.03 -8.02 -2.53
N TYR A 361 -27.53 -8.39 -1.36
CA TYR A 361 -26.68 -9.58 -1.22
C TYR A 361 -27.47 -10.84 -1.62
N PRO A 362 -26.85 -11.78 -2.37
CA PRO A 362 -27.51 -13.03 -2.73
C PRO A 362 -27.72 -13.89 -1.46
N LYS A 363 -28.88 -14.52 -1.34
CA LYS A 363 -29.16 -15.42 -0.20
C LYS A 363 -28.43 -16.74 -0.37
N PHE A 364 -27.68 -17.15 0.65
CA PHE A 364 -27.02 -18.45 0.70
C PHE A 364 -28.03 -19.59 0.64
N GLN A 365 -27.85 -20.52 -0.31
CA GLN A 365 -28.65 -21.74 -0.41
C GLN A 365 -27.81 -22.95 -0.01
N ASP A 366 -28.34 -23.78 0.91
CA ASP A 366 -27.72 -25.06 1.27
C ASP A 366 -28.11 -26.10 0.21
N LYS A 367 -27.18 -26.38 -0.70
CA LYS A 367 -27.34 -27.26 -1.87
C LYS A 367 -26.27 -28.34 -1.86
N THR A 368 -26.55 -29.50 -2.43
CA THR A 368 -25.51 -30.51 -2.75
C THR A 368 -24.58 -29.98 -3.83
N LEU A 369 -23.26 -30.10 -3.65
CA LEU A 369 -22.28 -29.63 -4.63
C LEU A 369 -22.37 -30.41 -5.94
N SER A 370 -22.60 -29.70 -7.05
CA SER A 370 -22.57 -30.26 -8.40
C SER A 370 -21.13 -30.34 -8.91
N VAL A 371 -20.43 -31.43 -8.59
CA VAL A 371 -19.07 -31.67 -9.07
C VAL A 371 -19.10 -32.36 -10.45
N SER A 372 -18.37 -31.80 -11.42
CA SER A 372 -18.21 -32.35 -12.78
C SER A 372 -17.10 -33.39 -12.88
N THR A 373 -16.06 -33.23 -12.06
CA THR A 373 -14.75 -33.88 -12.24
C THR A 373 -14.43 -34.75 -11.03
N TYR A 374 -14.22 -36.04 -11.27
CA TYR A 374 -13.93 -37.02 -10.23
C TYR A 374 -12.54 -37.63 -10.43
N GLY A 375 -12.03 -38.29 -9.40
CA GLY A 375 -10.72 -38.93 -9.39
C GLY A 375 -10.78 -40.31 -8.76
N VAL A 376 -10.32 -41.34 -9.48
CA VAL A 376 -10.16 -42.69 -8.93
C VAL A 376 -8.77 -42.82 -8.32
N ALA A 377 -8.72 -43.21 -7.04
CA ALA A 377 -7.47 -43.45 -6.34
C ALA A 377 -6.72 -44.69 -6.88
N LEU A 378 -5.51 -44.49 -7.42
CA LEU A 378 -4.66 -45.55 -7.97
C LEU A 378 -3.87 -46.33 -6.90
N LYS A 379 -3.75 -45.77 -5.70
CA LYS A 379 -2.97 -46.33 -4.57
C LYS A 379 -3.65 -46.02 -3.24
N THR A 380 -3.62 -46.98 -2.32
CA THR A 380 -4.02 -46.75 -0.92
C THR A 380 -3.01 -45.84 -0.21
N VAL A 381 -3.50 -44.84 0.51
CA VAL A 381 -2.71 -43.94 1.36
C VAL A 381 -3.40 -43.79 2.72
N LEU A 382 -2.83 -44.49 3.71
CA LEU A 382 -3.14 -44.36 5.13
C LEU A 382 -1.91 -43.81 5.86
N ARG A 383 -2.10 -43.00 6.89
CA ARG A 383 -1.01 -42.41 7.68
C ARG A 383 -1.15 -42.80 9.15
N GLN A 384 -0.05 -43.20 9.79
CA GLN A 384 -0.04 -43.52 11.22
C GLN A 384 -0.45 -42.31 12.07
N ASN A 385 0.04 -41.11 11.71
CA ASN A 385 -0.41 -39.85 12.27
C ASN A 385 -1.31 -39.14 11.25
N LYS A 386 -2.53 -38.80 11.65
CA LYS A 386 -3.45 -37.96 10.86
C LYS A 386 -2.83 -36.58 10.68
N ILE A 387 -2.70 -36.14 9.43
CA ILE A 387 -2.18 -34.82 9.07
C ILE A 387 -3.37 -33.98 8.61
N ASP A 388 -3.61 -32.85 9.29
CA ASP A 388 -4.65 -31.89 8.93
C ASP A 388 -4.56 -31.53 7.43
N TYR A 389 -5.71 -31.46 6.78
CA TYR A 389 -5.88 -31.11 5.36
C TYR A 389 -5.26 -32.07 4.31
N LEU A 390 -4.77 -33.26 4.69
CA LEU A 390 -4.40 -34.31 3.73
C LEU A 390 -5.40 -35.48 3.79
N LEU A 391 -6.02 -35.85 2.66
CA LEU A 391 -6.97 -36.97 2.64
C LEU A 391 -6.28 -38.34 2.69
N GLU A 392 -6.99 -39.30 3.28
CA GLU A 392 -6.68 -40.73 3.37
C GLU A 392 -7.70 -41.50 2.54
N TYR A 393 -7.23 -42.43 1.71
CA TYR A 393 -8.04 -43.08 0.68
C TYR A 393 -7.49 -44.48 0.37
N PHE A 394 -8.35 -45.40 -0.03
CA PHE A 394 -7.97 -46.71 -0.55
C PHE A 394 -7.83 -46.68 -2.08
N LYS A 395 -7.09 -47.64 -2.64
CA LYS A 395 -7.09 -47.86 -4.08
C LYS A 395 -8.52 -48.24 -4.52
N GLY A 396 -9.06 -47.49 -5.48
CA GLY A 396 -10.44 -47.62 -5.96
C GLY A 396 -11.40 -46.57 -5.41
N ASP A 397 -11.06 -45.83 -4.35
CA ASP A 397 -11.93 -44.78 -3.81
C ASP A 397 -12.21 -43.70 -4.89
N THR A 398 -13.49 -43.39 -5.10
CA THR A 398 -13.97 -42.29 -5.94
C THR A 398 -13.95 -40.99 -5.14
N ILE A 399 -13.18 -40.00 -5.62
CA ILE A 399 -12.95 -38.72 -4.95
C ILE A 399 -13.50 -37.60 -5.84
N ALA A 400 -14.43 -36.78 -5.35
CA ALA A 400 -14.85 -35.55 -6.03
C ALA A 400 -13.74 -34.49 -5.99
N LEU A 401 -13.42 -33.85 -7.11
CA LEU A 401 -12.38 -32.82 -7.20
C LEU A 401 -13.01 -31.42 -7.27
N LEU A 402 -12.66 -30.52 -6.35
CA LEU A 402 -13.26 -29.19 -6.20
C LEU A 402 -12.56 -28.13 -7.07
N GLY A 403 -12.30 -28.47 -8.33
CA GLY A 403 -11.58 -27.65 -9.30
C GLY A 403 -10.36 -28.35 -9.90
N GLU A 404 -9.85 -27.81 -11.01
CA GLU A 404 -8.69 -28.33 -11.73
C GLU A 404 -7.36 -27.74 -11.24
N ASP A 405 -7.44 -26.65 -10.47
CA ASP A 405 -6.29 -25.96 -9.88
C ASP A 405 -5.45 -26.88 -8.97
N LYS A 406 -4.13 -26.77 -9.12
CA LYS A 406 -3.16 -27.59 -8.39
C LYS A 406 -2.47 -26.80 -7.30
N VAL A 407 -2.67 -27.22 -6.06
CA VAL A 407 -1.93 -26.70 -4.91
C VAL A 407 -0.56 -27.37 -4.85
N LYS A 408 0.51 -26.59 -4.72
CA LYS A 408 1.88 -27.10 -4.51
C LYS A 408 2.22 -27.03 -3.02
N ALA A 409 2.47 -28.19 -2.40
CA ALA A 409 2.76 -28.25 -0.96
C ALA A 409 3.67 -29.43 -0.61
N ILE A 410 4.39 -29.34 0.51
CA ILE A 410 5.22 -30.44 1.01
C ILE A 410 4.36 -31.63 1.47
N GLY A 411 4.72 -32.81 0.98
CA GLY A 411 4.23 -34.09 1.50
C GLY A 411 4.94 -34.44 2.82
N GLN A 412 5.77 -35.48 2.78
CA GLN A 412 6.65 -35.85 3.89
C GLN A 412 8.05 -35.23 3.75
N THR A 413 8.66 -35.33 2.57
CA THR A 413 10.07 -34.95 2.34
C THR A 413 10.32 -34.11 1.08
N LYS A 414 9.37 -34.06 0.13
CA LYS A 414 9.49 -33.30 -1.12
C LYS A 414 8.20 -32.53 -1.41
N MET A 415 8.34 -31.42 -2.12
CA MET A 415 7.25 -30.64 -2.72
C MET A 415 6.50 -31.51 -3.74
N LYS A 416 5.17 -31.42 -3.74
CA LYS A 416 4.27 -32.22 -4.57
C LYS A 416 3.10 -31.37 -5.07
N GLU A 417 2.49 -31.77 -6.17
CA GLU A 417 1.24 -31.22 -6.67
C GLU A 417 0.05 -32.00 -6.09
N TRP A 418 -0.99 -31.27 -5.69
CA TRP A 418 -2.18 -31.81 -5.08
C TRP A 418 -3.44 -31.17 -5.67
N TYR A 419 -4.47 -31.97 -5.90
CA TYR A 419 -5.83 -31.47 -6.13
C TYR A 419 -6.52 -31.26 -4.78
N VAL A 420 -7.45 -30.30 -4.73
CA VAL A 420 -8.41 -30.20 -3.63
C VAL A 420 -9.55 -31.17 -3.91
N GLY A 421 -9.82 -32.10 -3.00
CA GLY A 421 -10.86 -33.10 -3.17
C GLY A 421 -11.73 -33.31 -1.94
N VAL A 422 -12.83 -34.03 -2.14
CA VAL A 422 -13.76 -34.49 -1.10
C VAL A 422 -13.79 -36.00 -1.09
N LEU A 423 -13.64 -36.59 0.10
CA LEU A 423 -13.89 -38.00 0.34
C LEU A 423 -14.42 -38.20 1.77
N ARG A 424 -15.45 -39.04 1.94
CA ARG A 424 -16.11 -39.32 3.23
C ARG A 424 -16.52 -38.03 3.95
N ARG A 425 -17.12 -37.10 3.19
CA ARG A 425 -17.53 -35.76 3.64
C ARG A 425 -16.41 -34.89 4.22
N LYS A 426 -15.14 -35.17 3.91
CA LYS A 426 -13.97 -34.35 4.32
C LYS A 426 -13.29 -33.72 3.12
N ILE A 427 -12.92 -32.47 3.26
CA ILE A 427 -12.12 -31.72 2.28
C ILE A 427 -10.63 -31.85 2.61
N GLY A 428 -9.81 -32.06 1.59
CA GLY A 428 -8.36 -31.99 1.75
C GLY A 428 -7.60 -32.19 0.45
N LEU A 429 -6.28 -32.21 0.56
CA LEU A 429 -5.37 -32.37 -0.57
C LEU A 429 -5.17 -33.85 -0.92
N VAL A 430 -5.21 -34.15 -2.22
CA VAL A 430 -4.96 -35.47 -2.80
C VAL A 430 -3.86 -35.39 -3.85
N HIS A 431 -2.86 -36.26 -3.77
CA HIS A 431 -1.65 -36.19 -4.59
C HIS A 431 -1.99 -36.48 -6.07
N CYS A 432 -1.66 -35.58 -6.99
CA CYS A 432 -2.07 -35.70 -8.40
C CYS A 432 -1.61 -37.04 -9.03
N LYS A 433 -0.39 -37.52 -8.73
CA LYS A 433 0.13 -38.80 -9.27
C LYS A 433 -0.53 -40.07 -8.69
N ASN A 434 -1.40 -39.92 -7.69
CA ASN A 434 -2.15 -41.02 -7.09
C ASN A 434 -3.59 -41.11 -7.60
N ILE A 435 -4.02 -40.21 -8.49
CA ILE A 435 -5.38 -40.12 -9.01
C ILE A 435 -5.36 -40.33 -10.54
N LYS A 436 -6.34 -41.07 -11.07
CA LYS A 436 -6.77 -40.96 -12.46
C LYS A 436 -8.04 -40.10 -12.50
N VAL A 437 -7.98 -38.96 -13.18
CA VAL A 437 -9.14 -38.07 -13.37
C VAL A 437 -10.14 -38.72 -14.34
N ILE A 438 -11.43 -38.60 -14.05
CA ILE A 438 -12.56 -39.16 -14.79
C ILE A 438 -13.75 -38.17 -14.81
N SER A 439 -14.63 -38.28 -15.81
CA SER A 439 -15.87 -37.49 -15.85
C SER A 439 -16.91 -38.05 -14.86
N LYS A 440 -17.93 -37.23 -14.54
CA LYS A 440 -19.07 -37.65 -13.71
C LYS A 440 -19.80 -38.89 -14.27
N GLU A 441 -19.90 -39.08 -15.58
CA GLU A 441 -20.56 -40.27 -16.16
C GLU A 441 -19.78 -41.56 -15.91
N GLN A 442 -18.47 -41.47 -15.63
CA GLN A 442 -17.58 -42.59 -15.40
C GLN A 442 -17.39 -42.92 -13.91
N ALA A 443 -18.00 -42.13 -13.02
CA ALA A 443 -17.86 -42.30 -11.58
C ALA A 443 -18.82 -43.38 -11.05
N MET A 444 -18.27 -44.48 -10.55
CA MET A 444 -19.05 -45.45 -9.77
C MET A 444 -19.02 -45.07 -8.29
N ASP A 445 -20.18 -45.19 -7.64
CA ASP A 445 -20.47 -44.82 -6.25
C ASP A 445 -20.03 -43.39 -5.85
N THR A 446 -20.97 -42.45 -5.95
CA THR A 446 -20.77 -41.04 -5.58
C THR A 446 -21.14 -40.71 -4.13
N ALA A 447 -21.76 -41.64 -3.38
CA ALA A 447 -22.40 -41.33 -2.09
C ALA A 447 -21.38 -40.86 -1.03
N ASP A 448 -20.18 -41.44 -1.02
CA ASP A 448 -19.07 -41.07 -0.13
C ASP A 448 -18.43 -39.70 -0.49
N SER A 449 -18.72 -39.18 -1.68
CA SER A 449 -18.23 -37.88 -2.19
C SER A 449 -19.26 -36.74 -2.05
N GLU A 450 -20.50 -37.01 -1.62
CA GLU A 450 -21.52 -35.97 -1.47
C GLU A 450 -21.22 -34.99 -0.33
N LEU A 451 -21.28 -33.70 -0.64
CA LEU A 451 -21.03 -32.60 0.29
C LEU A 451 -22.01 -31.46 0.01
N THR A 452 -22.55 -30.87 1.07
CA THR A 452 -23.43 -29.69 0.98
C THR A 452 -22.63 -28.39 1.03
N THR A 453 -23.14 -27.31 0.44
CA THR A 453 -22.49 -25.99 0.48
C THR A 453 -22.29 -25.49 1.91
N ARG A 454 -23.18 -25.82 2.86
CA ARG A 454 -22.96 -25.54 4.28
C ARG A 454 -21.74 -26.25 4.85
N ASN A 455 -21.62 -27.57 4.64
CA ASN A 455 -20.47 -28.34 5.11
C ASN A 455 -19.17 -27.87 4.43
N LEU A 456 -19.25 -27.43 3.18
CA LEU A 456 -18.13 -26.78 2.47
C LEU A 456 -17.65 -25.54 3.22
N VAL A 457 -18.53 -24.57 3.49
CA VAL A 457 -18.21 -23.33 4.24
C VAL A 457 -17.62 -23.65 5.62
N GLU A 458 -18.24 -24.55 6.38
CA GLU A 458 -17.81 -24.90 7.73
C GLU A 458 -16.40 -25.54 7.75
N GLN A 459 -16.03 -26.33 6.74
CA GLN A 459 -14.71 -26.95 6.64
C GLN A 459 -13.63 -26.01 6.08
N ILE A 460 -13.90 -25.22 5.05
CA ILE A 460 -12.90 -24.29 4.51
C ILE A 460 -12.58 -23.15 5.47
N ALA A 461 -13.52 -22.78 6.35
CA ALA A 461 -13.29 -21.77 7.39
C ALA A 461 -12.49 -22.28 8.61
N LEU A 462 -12.19 -23.59 8.73
CA LEU A 462 -11.45 -24.12 9.89
C LEU A 462 -10.10 -23.45 10.23
N PRO A 463 -9.28 -22.95 9.28
CA PRO A 463 -8.02 -22.26 9.60
C PRO A 463 -8.19 -21.07 10.55
N PHE A 464 -9.26 -20.29 10.36
CA PHE A 464 -9.53 -19.05 11.10
C PHE A 464 -9.81 -19.27 12.60
N LYS A 465 -10.00 -20.51 13.04
CA LYS A 465 -10.04 -20.87 14.47
C LYS A 465 -8.68 -20.72 15.17
N LYS A 466 -7.58 -20.68 14.41
CA LYS A 466 -6.20 -20.69 14.93
C LYS A 466 -5.31 -19.53 14.42
N LEU A 467 -5.72 -18.80 13.38
CA LEU A 467 -4.99 -17.66 12.82
C LEU A 467 -4.94 -16.46 13.78
N THR A 468 -3.87 -15.67 13.68
CA THR A 468 -3.66 -14.40 14.38
C THR A 468 -4.19 -13.24 13.52
N TYR A 469 -4.87 -12.28 14.15
CA TYR A 469 -5.47 -11.12 13.48
C TYR A 469 -5.38 -9.87 14.35
N ILE A 470 -5.32 -8.70 13.73
CA ILE A 470 -5.46 -7.40 14.40
C ILE A 470 -6.92 -6.98 14.32
N TYR A 471 -7.61 -6.92 15.45
CA TYR A 471 -9.05 -6.65 15.49
C TYR A 471 -9.43 -5.30 14.84
N SER A 472 -8.67 -4.23 15.08
CA SER A 472 -8.97 -2.91 14.51
C SER A 472 -8.94 -2.91 12.98
N VAL A 473 -7.98 -3.61 12.37
CA VAL A 473 -7.86 -3.79 10.91
C VAL A 473 -9.05 -4.60 10.38
N VAL A 474 -9.38 -5.74 11.00
CA VAL A 474 -10.53 -6.55 10.60
C VAL A 474 -11.83 -5.75 10.71
N LEU A 475 -12.02 -5.00 11.80
CA LEU A 475 -13.18 -4.14 12.01
C LEU A 475 -13.28 -3.05 10.93
N SER A 476 -12.21 -2.30 10.65
CA SER A 476 -12.24 -1.25 9.63
C SER A 476 -12.49 -1.83 8.24
N THR A 477 -11.77 -2.88 7.84
CA THR A 477 -11.88 -3.45 6.50
C THR A 477 -13.26 -4.05 6.23
N VAL A 478 -13.89 -4.71 7.20
CA VAL A 478 -15.27 -5.19 7.06
C VAL A 478 -16.27 -4.04 7.03
N SER A 479 -16.13 -3.05 7.93
CA SER A 479 -17.02 -1.89 8.01
C SER A 479 -17.00 -1.02 6.76
N GLU A 480 -15.85 -0.95 6.07
CA GLU A 480 -15.70 -0.19 4.82
C GLU A 480 -16.17 -0.97 3.58
N SER A 481 -16.25 -2.30 3.65
CA SER A 481 -16.49 -3.17 2.47
C SER A 481 -17.86 -3.87 2.45
N VAL A 482 -18.59 -3.89 3.57
CA VAL A 482 -19.96 -4.43 3.65
C VAL A 482 -20.95 -3.26 3.63
N TYR A 483 -21.95 -3.35 2.75
CA TYR A 483 -22.88 -2.25 2.43
C TYR A 483 -24.30 -2.43 3.00
N ASP A 484 -24.58 -3.56 3.64
CA ASP A 484 -25.86 -3.87 4.30
C ASP A 484 -25.58 -4.52 5.65
N TRP A 485 -25.82 -3.79 6.74
CA TRP A 485 -25.66 -4.35 8.08
C TRP A 485 -26.68 -5.45 8.40
N ARG A 486 -27.87 -5.44 7.79
CA ARG A 486 -28.95 -6.40 8.06
C ARG A 486 -28.60 -7.77 7.49
N ALA A 487 -28.11 -7.83 6.26
CA ALA A 487 -27.63 -9.07 5.66
C ALA A 487 -26.53 -9.74 6.52
N LEU A 488 -25.58 -8.95 7.04
CA LEU A 488 -24.56 -9.44 7.95
C LEU A 488 -25.14 -9.87 9.31
N ALA A 489 -26.05 -9.09 9.89
CA ALA A 489 -26.69 -9.40 11.17
C ALA A 489 -27.56 -10.66 11.10
N GLU A 490 -28.38 -10.83 10.05
CA GLU A 490 -29.23 -11.99 9.82
C GLU A 490 -28.40 -13.28 9.79
N VAL A 491 -27.33 -13.30 8.98
CA VAL A 491 -26.43 -14.46 8.84
C VAL A 491 -25.66 -14.78 10.14
N LEU A 492 -25.38 -13.79 10.97
CA LEU A 492 -24.76 -13.96 12.29
C LEU A 492 -25.75 -14.33 13.42
N GLY A 493 -27.06 -14.36 13.14
CA GLY A 493 -28.11 -14.65 14.13
C GLY A 493 -28.56 -13.46 14.97
N TYR A 494 -28.22 -12.24 14.55
CA TYR A 494 -28.64 -10.96 15.14
C TYR A 494 -29.87 -10.35 14.44
N SER A 495 -30.68 -11.16 13.75
CA SER A 495 -31.91 -10.73 13.06
C SER A 495 -32.97 -10.07 13.95
N HIS A 496 -32.85 -10.25 15.28
CA HIS A 496 -33.72 -9.64 16.29
C HIS A 496 -33.29 -8.22 16.72
N MET A 497 -32.15 -7.71 16.23
CA MET A 497 -31.74 -6.33 16.50
C MET A 497 -32.65 -5.35 15.76
N SER A 498 -33.45 -4.59 16.51
CA SER A 498 -34.26 -3.50 15.94
C SER A 498 -33.37 -2.33 15.50
N LEU A 499 -33.95 -1.33 14.84
CA LEU A 499 -33.24 -0.07 14.62
C LEU A 499 -32.97 0.65 15.97
N ASP A 500 -33.76 0.36 16.99
CA ASP A 500 -33.67 1.02 18.31
C ASP A 500 -32.51 0.53 19.17
N ASP A 501 -31.99 -0.68 18.92
CA ASP A 501 -30.69 -1.15 19.46
C ASP A 501 -29.51 -0.22 19.07
N PHE A 502 -29.70 0.61 18.03
CA PHE A 502 -28.72 1.58 17.53
C PHE A 502 -28.96 3.01 18.05
N ASN A 503 -29.97 3.26 18.90
CA ASN A 503 -30.36 4.59 19.38
C ASN A 503 -29.48 5.16 20.52
N GLU A 504 -28.16 5.02 20.44
CA GLU A 504 -27.26 6.04 21.02
C GLU A 504 -27.00 7.10 19.94
N ALA A 505 -27.90 8.09 19.91
CA ALA A 505 -27.90 9.33 19.14
C ALA A 505 -27.20 9.29 17.74
N HIS A 506 -28.01 9.05 16.70
CA HIS A 506 -27.85 9.39 15.25
C HIS A 506 -27.43 8.31 14.21
N ILE A 507 -27.28 6.99 14.50
CA ILE A 507 -26.51 6.08 13.60
C ILE A 507 -27.09 5.93 12.16
N ASP A 508 -26.71 6.81 11.22
CA ASP A 508 -27.20 6.81 9.83
C ASP A 508 -26.24 6.16 8.82
N LYS A 509 -24.94 6.12 9.09
CA LYS A 509 -23.97 5.54 8.15
C LYS A 509 -23.90 4.01 8.26
N GLU A 510 -24.22 3.31 7.17
CA GLU A 510 -24.16 1.84 7.08
C GLU A 510 -22.88 1.21 7.64
N SER A 511 -21.69 1.76 7.34
CA SER A 511 -20.43 1.23 7.88
C SER A 511 -20.36 1.24 9.40
N GLU A 512 -21.02 2.21 10.06
CA GLU A 512 -21.03 2.32 11.52
C GLU A 512 -22.00 1.31 12.15
N ARG A 513 -23.10 1.00 11.44
CA ARG A 513 -24.02 -0.10 11.78
C ARG A 513 -23.33 -1.46 11.63
N VAL A 514 -22.63 -1.69 10.52
CA VAL A 514 -21.76 -2.87 10.32
C VAL A 514 -20.71 -2.96 11.44
N ALA A 515 -20.02 -1.85 11.76
CA ALA A 515 -19.04 -1.81 12.84
C ALA A 515 -19.66 -2.17 14.20
N HIS A 516 -20.88 -1.73 14.48
CA HIS A 516 -21.63 -2.09 15.69
C HIS A 516 -21.94 -3.60 15.74
N VAL A 517 -22.47 -4.18 14.65
CA VAL A 517 -22.73 -5.64 14.56
C VAL A 517 -21.45 -6.45 14.80
N VAL A 518 -20.33 -6.06 14.18
CA VAL A 518 -19.03 -6.73 14.38
C VAL A 518 -18.49 -6.56 15.81
N LYS A 519 -18.71 -5.39 16.45
CA LYS A 519 -18.38 -5.17 17.87
C LYS A 519 -19.20 -6.08 18.79
N LYS A 520 -20.52 -6.17 18.60
CA LYS A 520 -21.43 -7.03 19.38
C LYS A 520 -21.05 -8.51 19.23
N MET A 521 -20.81 -8.97 18.00
CA MET A 521 -20.28 -10.31 17.73
C MET A 521 -18.97 -10.60 18.46
N LYS A 522 -18.03 -9.63 18.53
CA LYS A 522 -16.80 -9.80 19.31
C LYS A 522 -17.05 -9.91 20.80
N GLN A 523 -17.96 -9.10 21.36
CA GLN A 523 -18.33 -9.17 22.77
C GLN A 523 -18.89 -10.55 23.11
N ASP A 524 -19.81 -11.08 22.29
CA ASP A 524 -20.40 -12.41 22.47
C ASP A 524 -19.37 -13.55 22.35
N CYS A 525 -18.43 -13.44 21.40
CA CYS A 525 -17.32 -14.38 21.29
C CYS A 525 -16.37 -14.32 22.50
N HIS A 526 -16.22 -13.15 23.13
CA HIS A 526 -15.46 -12.99 24.37
C HIS A 526 -16.21 -13.47 25.62
N ALA A 527 -17.53 -13.39 25.64
CA ALA A 527 -18.35 -14.01 26.69
C ALA A 527 -18.34 -15.55 26.56
N ASN A 528 -18.46 -16.07 25.33
CA ASN A 528 -18.64 -17.49 25.06
C ASN A 528 -17.43 -18.16 24.35
N LYS A 529 -16.22 -17.92 24.89
CA LYS A 529 -14.92 -18.36 24.32
C LYS A 529 -14.79 -19.86 24.03
N LYS A 530 -15.63 -20.71 24.63
CA LYS A 530 -15.64 -22.17 24.41
C LYS A 530 -16.49 -22.60 23.21
N LYS A 531 -17.42 -21.76 22.73
CA LYS A 531 -18.36 -22.11 21.64
C LYS A 531 -18.18 -21.30 20.36
N ARG A 532 -17.76 -20.02 20.43
CA ARG A 532 -17.62 -19.13 19.26
C ARG A 532 -16.23 -18.52 19.16
N LEU A 533 -15.70 -18.41 17.94
CA LEU A 533 -14.40 -17.81 17.65
C LEU A 533 -14.55 -16.70 16.61
N PHE A 534 -14.37 -15.45 17.02
CA PHE A 534 -14.66 -14.23 16.24
C PHE A 534 -14.28 -14.30 14.76
N LEU A 535 -13.02 -14.65 14.44
CA LEU A 535 -12.54 -14.65 13.05
C LEU A 535 -13.17 -15.80 12.21
N TYR A 536 -13.48 -16.93 12.85
CA TYR A 536 -14.18 -18.04 12.20
C TYR A 536 -15.63 -17.67 11.89
N GLU A 537 -16.39 -17.18 12.88
CA GLU A 537 -17.79 -16.77 12.68
C GLU A 537 -17.91 -15.68 11.60
N LEU A 538 -16.98 -14.70 11.62
CA LEU A 538 -16.93 -13.62 10.65
C LEU A 538 -16.72 -14.14 9.22
N ILE A 539 -15.71 -15.00 9.00
CA ILE A 539 -15.41 -15.52 7.66
C ILE A 539 -16.54 -16.41 7.15
N VAL A 540 -17.16 -17.23 8.01
CA VAL A 540 -18.36 -18.01 7.67
C VAL A 540 -19.51 -17.09 7.25
N ALA A 541 -19.73 -15.97 7.96
CA ALA A 541 -20.78 -15.01 7.60
C ALA A 541 -20.49 -14.29 6.27
N LEU A 542 -19.26 -13.82 6.06
CA LEU A 542 -18.85 -13.15 4.83
C LEU A 542 -18.92 -14.08 3.61
N LEU A 543 -18.59 -15.37 3.76
CA LEU A 543 -18.77 -16.38 2.71
C LEU A 543 -20.26 -16.60 2.36
N LYS A 544 -21.15 -16.52 3.35
CA LYS A 544 -22.61 -16.68 3.17
C LYS A 544 -23.31 -15.46 2.56
N ILE A 545 -22.70 -14.27 2.57
CA ILE A 545 -23.20 -13.09 1.85
C ILE A 545 -22.41 -12.81 0.55
N ASP A 546 -21.69 -13.80 0.02
CA ASP A 546 -20.86 -13.70 -1.19
C ASP A 546 -19.76 -12.60 -1.19
N CYS A 547 -19.32 -12.17 -0.01
CA CYS A 547 -18.23 -11.20 0.15
C CYS A 547 -16.84 -11.84 -0.08
N GLN A 548 -16.67 -12.66 -1.11
CA GLN A 548 -15.46 -13.48 -1.30
C GLN A 548 -14.18 -12.67 -1.52
N GLY A 549 -14.24 -11.52 -2.21
CA GLY A 549 -13.07 -10.65 -2.36
C GLY A 549 -12.57 -10.06 -1.01
N LEU A 550 -13.50 -9.75 -0.12
CA LEU A 550 -13.20 -9.33 1.26
C LEU A 550 -12.65 -10.52 2.08
N VAL A 551 -13.21 -11.72 1.91
CA VAL A 551 -12.67 -12.95 2.54
C VAL A 551 -11.24 -13.23 2.06
N ALA A 552 -10.95 -13.12 0.76
CA ALA A 552 -9.62 -13.31 0.19
C ALA A 552 -8.60 -12.34 0.82
N ARG A 553 -8.95 -11.04 0.88
CA ARG A 553 -8.12 -10.01 1.50
C ARG A 553 -7.87 -10.27 2.99
N LEU A 554 -8.91 -10.57 3.77
CA LEU A 554 -8.79 -10.92 5.18
C LEU A 554 -7.97 -12.21 5.38
N THR A 555 -8.06 -13.17 4.46
CA THR A 555 -7.24 -14.39 4.47
C THR A 555 -5.77 -14.04 4.29
N GLN A 556 -5.42 -13.24 3.28
CA GLN A 556 -4.06 -12.78 3.04
C GLN A 556 -3.49 -12.00 4.25
N ASP A 557 -4.20 -10.97 4.74
CA ASP A 557 -3.76 -10.14 5.86
C ASP A 557 -3.50 -10.96 7.14
N THR A 558 -4.41 -11.90 7.46
CA THR A 558 -4.28 -12.75 8.66
C THR A 558 -3.24 -13.85 8.49
N ILE A 559 -3.04 -14.39 7.29
CA ILE A 559 -1.94 -15.32 7.00
C ILE A 559 -0.59 -14.63 7.11
N ILE A 560 -0.41 -13.43 6.54
CA ILE A 560 0.84 -12.67 6.62
C ILE A 560 1.22 -12.39 8.08
N LEU A 561 0.27 -11.91 8.88
CA LEU A 561 0.48 -11.68 10.31
C LEU A 561 0.78 -12.97 11.06
N THR A 562 0.05 -14.05 10.79
CA THR A 562 0.28 -15.34 11.46
C THR A 562 1.65 -15.91 11.09
N ALA A 563 2.07 -15.81 9.82
CA ALA A 563 3.39 -16.23 9.37
C ALA A 563 4.50 -15.45 10.09
N ALA A 564 4.40 -14.12 10.13
CA ALA A 564 5.36 -13.26 10.83
C ALA A 564 5.50 -13.63 12.32
N VAL A 565 4.37 -13.83 13.01
CA VAL A 565 4.33 -14.26 14.42
C VAL A 565 4.89 -15.68 14.63
N LYS A 566 4.66 -16.60 13.67
CA LYS A 566 5.14 -17.98 13.73
C LYS A 566 6.63 -18.12 13.40
N LEU A 567 7.17 -17.27 12.55
CA LEU A 567 8.57 -17.30 12.13
C LEU A 567 9.53 -16.81 13.22
N GLY A 568 9.16 -15.72 13.92
CA GLY A 568 10.08 -15.05 14.84
C GLY A 568 11.44 -14.82 14.19
N LYS A 569 12.55 -15.17 14.85
CA LYS A 569 13.92 -15.04 14.31
C LYS A 569 14.15 -15.71 12.95
N SER A 570 13.40 -16.75 12.59
CA SER A 570 13.55 -17.50 11.34
C SER A 570 13.05 -16.73 10.11
N TRP A 571 12.44 -15.55 10.29
CA TRP A 571 12.01 -14.67 9.21
C TRP A 571 13.16 -14.29 8.26
N ARG A 572 14.40 -14.15 8.79
CA ARG A 572 15.60 -13.85 8.00
C ARG A 572 15.88 -14.90 6.93
N GLU A 573 15.81 -16.18 7.27
CA GLU A 573 15.97 -17.29 6.32
C GLU A 573 14.86 -17.29 5.27
N LEU A 574 13.63 -16.89 5.65
CA LEU A 574 12.53 -16.76 4.70
C LEU A 574 12.76 -15.58 3.74
N ALA A 575 13.28 -14.45 4.22
CA ALA A 575 13.59 -13.28 3.40
C ALA A 575 14.72 -13.54 2.38
N GLU A 576 15.78 -14.27 2.81
CA GLU A 576 16.81 -14.80 1.91
C GLU A 576 16.22 -15.71 0.81
N LYS A 577 15.15 -16.48 1.11
CA LYS A 577 14.54 -17.43 0.18
C LYS A 577 13.46 -16.84 -0.73
N LEU A 578 12.66 -15.90 -0.23
CA LEU A 578 11.59 -15.25 -1.00
C LEU A 578 12.10 -14.12 -1.89
N ALA A 579 12.97 -13.27 -1.34
CA ALA A 579 13.38 -12.01 -1.99
C ALA A 579 14.90 -11.87 -2.17
N ARG A 580 15.68 -12.91 -1.82
CA ARG A 580 17.16 -12.91 -1.88
C ARG A 580 17.81 -11.73 -1.15
N LEU A 581 17.18 -11.25 -0.08
CA LEU A 581 17.67 -10.10 0.66
C LEU A 581 19.08 -10.34 1.23
N THR A 582 19.94 -9.33 1.12
CA THR A 582 21.25 -9.33 1.77
C THR A 582 21.11 -9.12 3.27
N LYS A 583 22.15 -9.45 4.04
CA LYS A 583 22.18 -9.19 5.50
C LYS A 583 21.91 -7.72 5.84
N GLN A 584 22.47 -6.79 5.06
CA GLN A 584 22.25 -5.35 5.23
C GLN A 584 20.78 -4.95 4.99
N GLN A 585 20.12 -5.54 3.99
CA GLN A 585 18.69 -5.30 3.74
C GLN A 585 17.82 -5.89 4.87
N ILE A 586 18.18 -7.07 5.39
CA ILE A 586 17.51 -7.68 6.54
C ILE A 586 17.67 -6.81 7.78
N GLU A 587 18.88 -6.32 8.07
CA GLU A 587 19.17 -5.39 9.16
C GLU A 587 18.38 -4.07 9.02
N ALA A 588 18.20 -3.55 7.80
CA ALA A 588 17.39 -2.35 7.55
C ALA A 588 15.91 -2.51 7.95
N TYR A 589 15.35 -3.72 7.85
CA TYR A 589 14.01 -4.02 8.41
C TYR A 589 14.02 -4.14 9.94
N GLU A 590 15.15 -4.53 10.56
CA GLU A 590 15.24 -4.69 12.02
C GLU A 590 15.52 -3.37 12.77
N VAL A 591 16.30 -2.45 12.18
CA VAL A 591 16.67 -1.16 12.77
C VAL A 591 15.49 -0.35 13.36
N PRO A 592 14.32 -0.21 12.69
CA PRO A 592 13.15 0.47 13.26
C PRO A 592 12.58 -0.16 14.54
N HIS A 593 12.88 -1.45 14.78
CA HIS A 593 12.37 -2.24 15.91
C HIS A 593 13.43 -2.53 16.97
N HIS A 594 14.61 -1.88 16.89
CA HIS A 594 15.67 -2.02 17.89
C HIS A 594 15.22 -1.47 19.25
N GLY A 595 15.39 -2.28 20.30
CA GLY A 595 15.24 -1.83 21.68
C GLY A 595 16.41 -0.94 22.12
N LYS A 596 16.34 -0.47 23.38
CA LYS A 596 17.37 0.41 24.00
C LYS A 596 18.81 -0.12 23.91
N ASN A 597 18.98 -1.43 23.72
CA ASN A 597 20.28 -2.11 23.65
C ASN A 597 20.79 -2.29 22.20
N GLY A 598 20.15 -1.67 21.20
CA GLY A 598 20.59 -1.76 19.80
C GLY A 598 20.28 -3.09 19.10
N ALA A 599 19.31 -3.86 19.60
CA ALA A 599 18.86 -5.11 19.00
C ALA A 599 17.34 -5.30 19.17
N VAL A 600 16.69 -6.01 18.23
CA VAL A 600 15.28 -6.43 18.36
C VAL A 600 15.18 -7.53 19.42
N THR A 601 14.24 -7.41 20.36
CA THR A 601 13.98 -8.49 21.33
C THR A 601 13.35 -9.70 20.65
N LEU A 602 13.61 -10.90 21.16
CA LEU A 602 13.06 -12.17 20.65
C LEU A 602 11.53 -12.11 20.41
N GLU A 603 10.83 -11.44 21.32
CA GLU A 603 9.37 -11.29 21.32
C GLU A 603 8.84 -10.25 20.33
N MET A 604 9.70 -9.35 19.85
CA MET A 604 9.35 -8.31 18.86
C MET A 604 9.77 -8.67 17.43
N MET A 605 10.48 -9.80 17.23
CA MET A 605 10.94 -10.28 15.91
C MET A 605 9.82 -10.48 14.88
N TRP A 606 8.56 -10.59 15.30
CA TRP A 606 7.42 -10.67 14.40
C TRP A 606 7.14 -9.34 13.67
N LYS A 607 7.58 -8.19 14.21
CA LYS A 607 7.38 -6.88 13.58
C LYS A 607 8.20 -6.68 12.29
N PRO A 608 9.55 -6.82 12.29
CA PRO A 608 10.31 -6.76 11.04
C PRO A 608 9.89 -7.86 10.06
N ALA A 609 9.53 -9.05 10.58
CA ALA A 609 8.98 -10.14 9.77
C ALA A 609 7.63 -9.76 9.10
N TYR A 610 6.77 -9.04 9.80
CA TYR A 610 5.49 -8.56 9.29
C TYR A 610 5.68 -7.46 8.26
N ASP A 611 6.54 -6.48 8.54
CA ASP A 611 6.85 -5.39 7.61
C ASP A 611 7.43 -5.94 6.30
N PHE A 612 8.38 -6.87 6.38
CA PHE A 612 8.92 -7.58 5.21
C PHE A 612 7.86 -8.38 4.45
N LEU A 613 7.05 -9.20 5.13
CA LEU A 613 6.04 -10.01 4.45
C LEU A 613 4.90 -9.16 3.86
N TYR A 614 4.60 -8.01 4.46
CA TYR A 614 3.60 -7.07 3.97
C TYR A 614 4.10 -6.31 2.73
N THR A 615 5.36 -5.84 2.72
CA THR A 615 5.96 -5.26 1.49
C THR A 615 6.12 -6.31 0.40
N TRP A 616 6.59 -7.51 0.74
CA TRP A 616 6.73 -8.62 -0.21
C TRP A 616 5.39 -9.00 -0.85
N ALA A 617 4.33 -9.18 -0.06
CA ALA A 617 3.01 -9.54 -0.59
C ALA A 617 2.38 -8.41 -1.43
N ALA A 618 2.71 -7.14 -1.17
CA ALA A 618 2.21 -6.01 -1.95
C ALA A 618 2.70 -6.01 -3.41
N HIS A 619 3.80 -6.70 -3.73
CA HIS A 619 4.27 -6.85 -5.11
C HIS A 619 3.34 -7.69 -6.00
N TYR A 620 2.47 -8.51 -5.41
CA TYR A 620 1.53 -9.37 -6.15
C TYR A 620 0.20 -8.68 -6.49
N GLY A 621 -0.01 -7.43 -6.04
CA GLY A 621 -1.28 -6.71 -6.25
C GLY A 621 -2.47 -7.47 -5.67
N ASP A 622 -3.43 -7.83 -6.54
CA ASP A 622 -4.64 -8.59 -6.18
C ASP A 622 -4.43 -10.13 -6.25
N GLY A 623 -3.21 -10.61 -6.54
CA GLY A 623 -2.85 -12.03 -6.69
C GLY A 623 -2.80 -12.85 -5.39
N TYR A 624 -3.87 -12.84 -4.59
CA TYR A 624 -3.91 -13.47 -3.26
C TYR A 624 -3.64 -14.99 -3.28
N ARG A 625 -4.02 -15.70 -4.36
CA ARG A 625 -3.72 -17.14 -4.52
C ARG A 625 -2.21 -17.37 -4.63
N ASP A 626 -1.51 -16.56 -5.43
CA ASP A 626 -0.08 -16.66 -5.66
C ASP A 626 0.72 -16.28 -4.42
N VAL A 627 0.33 -15.22 -3.70
CA VAL A 627 0.92 -14.85 -2.39
C VAL A 627 0.88 -16.03 -1.41
N LEU A 628 -0.27 -16.68 -1.26
CA LEU A 628 -0.41 -17.83 -0.36
C LEU A 628 0.40 -19.05 -0.85
N GLN A 629 0.45 -19.26 -2.16
CA GLN A 629 1.13 -20.40 -2.79
C GLN A 629 2.66 -20.26 -2.73
N ASP A 630 3.22 -19.09 -2.98
CA ASP A 630 4.65 -18.84 -2.87
C ASP A 630 5.10 -18.79 -1.41
N LEU A 631 4.30 -18.22 -0.50
CA LEU A 631 4.57 -18.25 0.93
C LEU A 631 4.63 -19.69 1.46
N GLN A 632 3.64 -20.54 1.12
CA GLN A 632 3.66 -21.98 1.44
C GLN A 632 4.90 -22.66 0.87
N SER A 633 5.23 -22.39 -0.40
CA SER A 633 6.38 -22.98 -1.09
C SER A 633 7.72 -22.59 -0.47
N ALA A 634 7.88 -21.36 0.00
CA ALA A 634 9.10 -20.87 0.63
C ALA A 634 9.26 -21.36 2.07
N LEU A 635 8.16 -21.37 2.85
CA LEU A 635 8.13 -21.95 4.19
C LEU A 635 8.44 -23.46 4.16
N ASP A 636 7.93 -24.19 3.15
CA ASP A 636 8.21 -25.61 2.92
C ASP A 636 9.69 -25.89 2.57
N LYS A 637 10.38 -24.90 1.99
CA LYS A 637 11.81 -24.97 1.64
C LYS A 637 12.74 -24.54 2.79
N MET A 638 12.22 -24.13 3.95
CA MET A 638 13.07 -23.74 5.09
C MET A 638 13.83 -24.93 5.70
N LYS A 639 14.96 -24.68 6.38
CA LYS A 639 15.73 -25.71 7.10
C LYS A 639 14.86 -26.44 8.12
N ASN A 640 14.02 -25.69 8.82
CA ASN A 640 12.98 -26.19 9.73
C ASN A 640 11.60 -25.68 9.25
N PRO A 641 10.89 -26.41 8.37
CA PRO A 641 9.61 -25.96 7.82
C PRO A 641 8.54 -25.82 8.89
N VAL A 642 8.13 -24.57 9.17
CA VAL A 642 7.08 -24.25 10.15
C VAL A 642 5.75 -24.88 9.75
N THR A 643 5.51 -25.03 8.44
CA THR A 643 4.36 -25.69 7.80
C THR A 643 4.19 -27.16 8.16
N LYS A 644 5.22 -27.84 8.70
CA LYS A 644 5.05 -29.20 9.26
C LYS A 644 4.11 -29.21 10.47
N GLN A 645 4.08 -28.12 11.25
CA GLN A 645 3.27 -27.95 12.46
C GLN A 645 2.12 -26.93 12.26
N TRP A 646 2.33 -25.91 11.42
CA TRP A 646 1.35 -24.88 11.09
C TRP A 646 0.70 -25.19 9.74
N ARG A 647 -0.33 -26.04 9.75
CA ARG A 647 -1.05 -26.50 8.55
C ARG A 647 -2.22 -25.60 8.15
N GLU A 648 -2.51 -24.57 8.94
CA GLU A 648 -3.57 -23.59 8.68
C GLU A 648 -3.34 -22.80 7.38
N LEU A 649 -2.09 -22.60 6.97
CA LEU A 649 -1.76 -22.05 5.64
C LEU A 649 -2.21 -22.98 4.50
N THR A 650 -2.02 -24.29 4.66
CA THR A 650 -2.52 -25.30 3.71
C THR A 650 -4.05 -25.32 3.67
N GLY A 651 -4.71 -25.11 4.81
CA GLY A 651 -6.16 -24.95 4.87
C GLY A 651 -6.67 -23.64 4.23
N ALA A 652 -5.92 -22.54 4.37
CA ALA A 652 -6.23 -21.28 3.69
C ALA A 652 -6.06 -21.39 2.17
N LEU A 653 -5.07 -22.15 1.70
CA LEU A 653 -4.94 -22.53 0.29
C LEU A 653 -6.14 -23.33 -0.20
N ILE A 654 -6.65 -24.29 0.57
CA ILE A 654 -7.90 -24.99 0.25
C ILE A 654 -9.07 -24.01 0.16
N LEU A 655 -9.21 -23.08 1.12
CA LEU A 655 -10.29 -22.08 1.07
C LEU A 655 -10.27 -21.31 -0.25
N VAL A 656 -9.13 -20.73 -0.63
CA VAL A 656 -9.08 -19.84 -1.81
C VAL A 656 -9.34 -20.58 -3.13
N ASN A 657 -8.98 -21.86 -3.23
CA ASN A 657 -9.32 -22.69 -4.38
C ASN A 657 -10.79 -23.14 -4.38
N CYS A 658 -11.41 -23.31 -3.21
CA CYS A 658 -12.84 -23.67 -3.09
C CYS A 658 -13.82 -22.49 -3.26
N MET A 659 -13.37 -21.23 -3.23
CA MET A 659 -14.28 -20.06 -3.24
C MET A 659 -15.17 -20.01 -4.49
N GLU A 660 -14.61 -20.25 -5.68
CA GLU A 660 -15.37 -20.22 -6.94
C GLU A 660 -16.41 -21.34 -7.03
N VAL A 661 -16.03 -22.56 -6.63
CA VAL A 661 -16.97 -23.70 -6.54
C VAL A 661 -18.09 -23.43 -5.53
N LEU A 662 -17.76 -22.83 -4.39
CA LEU A 662 -18.75 -22.38 -3.42
C LEU A 662 -19.70 -21.34 -4.02
N ARG A 663 -19.18 -20.34 -4.74
CA ARG A 663 -19.99 -19.27 -5.36
C ARG A 663 -20.98 -19.84 -6.36
N ALA A 664 -20.48 -20.64 -7.31
CA ALA A 664 -21.31 -21.27 -8.34
C ALA A 664 -22.41 -22.15 -7.75
N SER A 665 -22.10 -22.90 -6.68
CA SER A 665 -23.05 -23.82 -6.05
C SER A 665 -24.08 -23.13 -5.16
N ALA A 666 -23.64 -22.20 -4.29
CA ALA A 666 -24.46 -21.64 -3.21
C ALA A 666 -25.29 -20.40 -3.61
N PHE A 667 -24.90 -19.71 -4.69
CA PHE A 667 -25.54 -18.49 -5.18
C PHE A 667 -25.97 -18.58 -6.66
N SER A 668 -26.10 -19.79 -7.19
CA SER A 668 -26.73 -20.03 -8.50
C SER A 668 -28.10 -19.36 -8.52
N LYS A 669 -28.30 -18.43 -9.47
CA LYS A 669 -29.65 -17.96 -9.79
C LYS A 669 -30.49 -19.17 -10.13
N MET A 670 -31.69 -19.24 -9.56
CA MET A 670 -32.76 -19.98 -10.24
C MET A 670 -32.92 -19.29 -11.59
N GLU A 671 -32.98 -20.06 -12.68
CA GLU A 671 -33.77 -19.61 -13.82
C GLU A 671 -35.19 -19.47 -13.26
N GLU A 672 -35.70 -18.24 -13.23
CA GLU A 672 -37.06 -17.96 -12.75
C GLU A 672 -38.04 -18.50 -13.81
N GLU A 673 -38.78 -19.55 -13.45
CA GLU A 673 -40.07 -19.89 -14.06
C GLU A 673 -41.11 -18.80 -13.77
#